data_AF-A0A0N8T6R7-F1
#
_entry.id   AF-A0A0N8T6R7-F1
#
_cell.length_a   1.000
_cell.length_b   1.000
_cell.length_c   1.000
_cell.angle_alpha   90.00
_cell.angle_beta   90.00
_cell.angle_gamma   90.00
#
_symmetry.space_group_name_H-M   'P 1'
#
loop_
_entity.id
_entity.type
_entity.pdbx_description
1 polymer ?
#
loop_
_entity_poly.entity_id
_entity_poly.type
_entity_poly.pdbx_seq_one_letter_code
_entity_poly.pdbx_strand_id
1 'polypeptide(L)'
;MRPIVAGLQVVAQTSAPEARNGKLVMTQKLPPLAITPTPLTPADTWPAASAALKRLDELRTLLASELETQPGPSEALLTALGGSDASERELEIFSLLQQIDDYWTAPGETAESRRDRLVPALQRALRDEASVRIHERDLESGYLACLPDSSGQPQSPALTYASLHVQLHDDEHVEMAGVLAISQEQERTLLMLPGLGIIGFATQDLMLATVARWLNTPTLQDALLNTLEQDHQDPLFTISQEADLYLEPFTAADLQLQAVTTAPFMHALDRLLNKQRNDIRHACERPDIEDREARRGLIQKAIDMRGLLGPAYMLELRELTNRQRQYHRDMPDWLKIASEADLQTYADHLRRYDDAHAAMLSVLGSAASPEQFAETHLRTRLDNDLGHDLHPRALTIATRRTLPSTDKTYLMTRSLVELALYGLHPDDEVAGSDFLEQTVITLNDKPLDTAYAPLNPAYLAELIDELDLRAVFGEFQQAAYQQEHSQQLLRALARTRLTAQGWAAKMQGHIQPEDFAIVAQLASPTLGASDPALCVQQIRLNGNNVMARLLAFRKLDAQGRTERLIMVAMDAPGQPFKAFDTETQLLHEVVGWSASPSMTAYLLDQVEVSARPELEQKLSALALKPQPEKDFLQFIDHPDCETALR
;
A
#
# COMPACT_ATOMS: atom_id res chain seq x y z
N MET A 1 -8.60 17.12 16.27
CA MET A 1 -8.56 17.23 14.80
C MET A 1 -8.87 15.86 14.22
N ARG A 2 -9.93 15.72 13.40
CA ARG A 2 -10.16 14.46 12.70
C ARG A 2 -9.07 14.33 11.62
N PRO A 3 -8.36 13.20 11.54
CA PRO A 3 -7.41 13.01 10.48
C PRO A 3 -8.19 12.95 9.16
N ILE A 4 -7.65 13.55 8.10
CA ILE A 4 -8.11 13.34 6.72
C ILE A 4 -7.73 11.89 6.35
N VAL A 5 -8.39 10.90 6.94
CA VAL A 5 -8.23 9.50 6.56
C VAL A 5 -9.29 9.18 5.53
N ALA A 6 -8.97 9.62 4.31
CA ALA A 6 -9.11 8.78 3.13
C ALA A 6 -7.80 8.90 2.35
N GLY A 7 -6.68 8.79 3.06
CA GLY A 7 -5.38 8.58 2.44
C GLY A 7 -5.36 7.16 1.91
N LEU A 8 -5.50 7.02 0.59
CA LEU A 8 -4.96 5.88 -0.13
C LEU A 8 -3.53 5.65 0.41
N GLN A 9 -3.24 4.44 0.87
CA GLN A 9 -1.85 3.97 0.92
C GLN A 9 -1.36 3.93 -0.53
N VAL A 10 -0.88 5.08 -1.01
CA VAL A 10 -0.01 5.14 -2.17
C VAL A 10 1.26 4.45 -1.72
N VAL A 11 1.38 3.17 -2.06
CA VAL A 11 2.69 2.51 -2.09
C VAL A 11 3.45 3.21 -3.22
N ALA A 12 4.12 4.31 -2.87
CA ALA A 12 5.10 4.93 -3.73
C ALA A 12 6.24 3.91 -3.87
N GLN A 13 6.23 3.16 -4.97
CA GLN A 13 7.44 2.53 -5.48
C GLN A 13 8.33 3.67 -5.98
N THR A 14 9.12 4.25 -5.08
CA THR A 14 10.22 5.13 -5.44
C THR A 14 11.33 4.27 -6.02
N SER A 15 11.38 4.19 -7.34
CA SER A 15 12.53 3.75 -8.11
C SER A 15 13.49 4.93 -8.28
N ALA A 16 14.51 5.05 -7.44
CA ALA A 16 15.78 5.68 -7.81
C ALA A 16 16.90 5.24 -6.83
N PRO A 17 18.14 5.02 -7.32
CA PRO A 17 19.18 4.27 -6.61
C PRO A 17 20.08 5.19 -5.79
N GLU A 18 20.51 4.75 -4.60
CA GLU A 18 21.84 5.08 -4.07
C GLU A 18 22.22 4.18 -2.89
N ALA A 19 23.52 3.99 -2.70
CA ALA A 19 24.13 2.75 -2.28
C ALA A 19 24.55 2.66 -0.80
N ARG A 20 24.70 1.40 -0.37
CA ARG A 20 25.66 0.82 0.60
C ARG A 20 25.42 0.94 2.12
N ASN A 21 25.49 -0.26 2.70
CA ASN A 21 25.85 -0.64 4.08
C ASN A 21 24.77 -0.54 5.16
N GLY A 22 24.04 -1.64 5.32
CA GLY A 22 23.37 -2.02 6.55
C GLY A 22 22.61 -3.33 6.33
N LYS A 23 23.05 -4.42 6.97
CA LYS A 23 22.38 -5.74 6.96
C LYS A 23 20.87 -5.58 7.20
N LEU A 24 20.07 -5.92 6.20
CA LEU A 24 18.62 -6.10 6.36
C LEU A 24 18.39 -7.53 6.85
N VAL A 25 18.24 -7.70 8.16
CA VAL A 25 17.67 -8.92 8.75
C VAL A 25 16.17 -8.87 8.50
N MET A 26 15.74 -9.38 7.33
CA MET A 26 14.33 -9.64 7.03
C MET A 26 13.90 -10.95 7.69
N THR A 27 13.64 -10.92 8.99
CA THR A 27 12.76 -11.91 9.65
C THR A 27 11.39 -11.28 9.85
N GLN A 28 10.68 -11.04 8.75
CA GLN A 28 9.22 -10.99 8.75
C GLN A 28 8.74 -12.15 7.89
N LYS A 29 8.22 -13.20 8.55
CA LYS A 29 7.37 -14.18 7.88
C LYS A 29 6.18 -13.41 7.32
N LEU A 30 6.16 -13.19 6.01
CA LEU A 30 4.96 -12.75 5.31
C LEU A 30 3.83 -13.74 5.65
N PRO A 31 2.62 -13.26 6.02
CA PRO A 31 1.49 -14.15 6.17
C PRO A 31 1.22 -14.87 4.84
N PRO A 32 0.69 -16.10 4.86
CA PRO A 32 0.44 -16.86 3.64
C PRO A 32 -0.49 -16.04 2.72
N LEU A 33 -0.06 -15.81 1.47
CA LEU A 33 -0.91 -15.22 0.44
C LEU A 33 -2.11 -16.13 0.24
N ALA A 34 -3.30 -15.65 0.59
CA ALA A 34 -4.55 -16.32 0.27
C ALA A 34 -4.82 -16.17 -1.24
N ILE A 35 -4.67 -17.26 -1.99
CA ILE A 35 -4.98 -17.30 -3.42
C ILE A 35 -6.49 -17.31 -3.57
N THR A 36 -7.06 -16.30 -4.23
CA THR A 36 -8.53 -16.18 -4.35
C THR A 36 -8.96 -15.84 -5.77
N PRO A 37 -10.10 -16.39 -6.24
CA PRO A 37 -10.74 -15.88 -7.44
C PRO A 37 -11.32 -14.48 -7.18
N THR A 38 -11.07 -13.55 -8.10
CA THR A 38 -11.54 -12.15 -8.07
C THR A 38 -13.05 -12.01 -8.41
N PRO A 39 -13.69 -10.84 -8.21
CA PRO A 39 -15.15 -10.73 -8.21
C PRO A 39 -15.81 -11.00 -9.58
N LEU A 40 -16.95 -11.70 -9.53
CA LEU A 40 -17.66 -12.36 -10.64
C LEU A 40 -18.10 -11.44 -11.81
N THR A 41 -17.45 -11.61 -12.97
CA THR A 41 -18.11 -11.88 -14.27
C THR A 41 -17.11 -12.56 -15.21
N PRO A 42 -17.44 -13.70 -15.84
CA PRO A 42 -18.74 -14.40 -15.88
C PRO A 42 -18.95 -15.41 -14.74
N ALA A 43 -20.18 -15.51 -14.22
CA ALA A 43 -20.56 -16.52 -13.22
C ALA A 43 -20.43 -17.95 -13.73
N ASP A 44 -20.61 -18.14 -15.04
CA ASP A 44 -20.60 -19.45 -15.68
C ASP A 44 -19.21 -20.10 -15.71
N THR A 45 -18.15 -19.30 -15.71
CA THR A 45 -16.75 -19.79 -15.70
C THR A 45 -16.16 -19.92 -14.29
N TRP A 46 -16.87 -19.41 -13.26
CA TRP A 46 -16.38 -19.39 -11.89
C TRP A 46 -16.16 -20.78 -11.27
N PRO A 47 -17.07 -21.77 -11.40
CA PRO A 47 -16.84 -23.09 -10.81
C PRO A 47 -15.59 -23.77 -11.38
N ALA A 48 -15.38 -23.64 -12.69
CA ALA A 48 -14.21 -24.21 -13.38
C ALA A 48 -12.92 -23.49 -12.96
N ALA A 49 -12.92 -22.16 -12.92
CA ALA A 49 -11.77 -21.35 -12.51
C ALA A 49 -11.40 -21.58 -11.04
N SER A 50 -12.39 -21.66 -10.14
CA SER A 50 -12.14 -21.95 -8.72
C SER A 50 -11.52 -23.33 -8.52
N ALA A 51 -12.04 -24.36 -9.22
CA ALA A 51 -11.48 -25.70 -9.16
C ALA A 51 -10.06 -25.76 -9.76
N ALA A 52 -9.81 -25.04 -10.86
CA ALA A 52 -8.50 -24.91 -11.48
C ALA A 52 -7.49 -24.22 -10.56
N LEU A 53 -7.88 -23.10 -9.94
CA LEU A 53 -7.04 -22.36 -9.00
C LEU A 53 -6.66 -23.21 -7.78
N LYS A 54 -7.61 -24.02 -7.27
CA LYS A 54 -7.34 -24.98 -6.19
C LYS A 54 -6.30 -26.03 -6.60
N ARG A 55 -6.40 -26.59 -7.81
CA ARG A 55 -5.43 -27.57 -8.31
C ARG A 55 -4.05 -26.96 -8.54
N LEU A 56 -3.99 -25.72 -9.03
CA LEU A 56 -2.74 -24.97 -9.17
C LEU A 56 -2.08 -24.72 -7.80
N ASP A 57 -2.87 -24.41 -6.78
CA ASP A 57 -2.37 -24.25 -5.41
C ASP A 57 -1.88 -25.58 -4.80
N GLU A 58 -2.64 -26.67 -4.99
CA GLU A 58 -2.23 -28.02 -4.58
C GLU A 58 -0.89 -28.41 -5.25
N LEU A 59 -0.73 -28.13 -6.55
CA LEU A 59 0.53 -28.36 -7.26
C LEU A 59 1.66 -27.45 -6.76
N ARG A 60 1.38 -26.18 -6.47
CA ARG A 60 2.35 -25.25 -5.88
C ARG A 60 2.89 -25.79 -4.56
N THR A 61 2.01 -26.21 -3.66
CA THR A 61 2.40 -26.74 -2.35
C THR A 61 3.19 -28.04 -2.47
N LEU A 62 2.74 -28.96 -3.33
CA LEU A 62 3.44 -30.22 -3.59
C LEU A 62 4.84 -29.95 -4.12
N LEU A 63 4.99 -29.12 -5.16
CA LEU A 63 6.30 -28.82 -5.73
C LEU A 63 7.18 -28.06 -4.75
N ALA A 64 6.67 -27.12 -3.97
CA ALA A 64 7.47 -26.47 -2.94
C ALA A 64 8.06 -27.49 -1.97
N SER A 65 7.25 -28.45 -1.50
CA SER A 65 7.73 -29.50 -0.58
C SER A 65 8.74 -30.46 -1.24
N GLU A 66 8.56 -30.79 -2.53
CA GLU A 66 9.52 -31.62 -3.25
C GLU A 66 10.83 -30.86 -3.47
N LEU A 67 10.78 -29.62 -3.97
CA LEU A 67 11.96 -28.80 -4.27
C LEU A 67 12.79 -28.49 -3.01
N GLU A 68 12.19 -28.37 -1.82
CA GLU A 68 12.90 -28.25 -0.54
C GLU A 68 13.79 -29.47 -0.21
N THR A 69 13.50 -30.64 -0.80
CA THR A 69 14.25 -31.88 -0.56
C THR A 69 15.36 -32.12 -1.58
N GLN A 70 15.61 -31.17 -2.49
CA GLN A 70 16.71 -31.28 -3.44
C GLN A 70 18.08 -31.36 -2.74
N PRO A 71 19.02 -32.15 -3.28
CA PRO A 71 20.40 -32.16 -2.82
C PRO A 71 21.02 -30.76 -2.84
N GLY A 72 21.49 -30.30 -1.67
CA GLY A 72 22.19 -29.02 -1.53
C GLY A 72 23.72 -29.16 -1.63
N PRO A 73 24.45 -28.03 -1.67
CA PRO A 73 25.92 -28.04 -1.68
C PRO A 73 26.49 -28.65 -0.40
N SER A 74 27.31 -29.69 -0.54
CA SER A 74 27.96 -30.37 0.59
C SER A 74 29.13 -29.55 1.16
N GLU A 75 29.48 -29.80 2.43
CA GLU A 75 30.69 -29.18 3.01
C GLU A 75 31.98 -29.64 2.34
N ALA A 76 31.98 -30.86 1.76
CA ALA A 76 33.11 -31.39 0.99
C ALA A 76 33.31 -30.59 -0.30
N LEU A 77 32.23 -30.38 -1.07
CA LEU A 77 32.22 -29.55 -2.27
C LEU A 77 32.74 -28.13 -1.98
N LEU A 78 32.20 -27.46 -0.96
CA LEU A 78 32.62 -26.09 -0.64
C LEU A 78 34.09 -26.01 -0.21
N THR A 79 34.63 -27.09 0.37
CA THR A 79 36.05 -27.18 0.73
C THR A 79 36.91 -27.41 -0.51
N ALA A 80 36.51 -28.31 -1.40
CA ALA A 80 37.20 -28.59 -2.67
C ALA A 80 37.23 -27.36 -3.61
N LEU A 81 36.15 -26.58 -3.65
CA LEU A 81 36.08 -25.34 -4.44
C LEU A 81 37.02 -24.23 -3.92
N GLY A 82 37.36 -24.24 -2.62
CA GLY A 82 38.36 -23.35 -2.02
C GLY A 82 39.80 -23.89 -2.10
N GLY A 83 39.96 -25.18 -2.44
CA GLY A 83 41.25 -25.85 -2.57
C GLY A 83 41.91 -25.63 -3.94
N SER A 84 43.21 -25.95 -4.03
CA SER A 84 44.00 -25.86 -5.26
C SER A 84 44.00 -27.14 -6.11
N ASP A 85 43.40 -28.23 -5.64
CA ASP A 85 43.33 -29.49 -6.37
C ASP A 85 42.15 -29.48 -7.37
N ALA A 86 42.48 -29.37 -8.65
CA ALA A 86 41.49 -29.37 -9.73
C ALA A 86 40.77 -30.71 -9.88
N SER A 87 41.41 -31.83 -9.52
CA SER A 87 40.79 -33.16 -9.67
C SER A 87 39.77 -33.41 -8.57
N GLU A 88 40.08 -33.01 -7.34
CA GLU A 88 39.14 -33.05 -6.21
C GLU A 88 37.94 -32.13 -6.45
N ARG A 89 38.18 -30.94 -7.01
CA ARG A 89 37.12 -30.00 -7.40
C ARG A 89 36.16 -30.60 -8.43
N GLU A 90 36.68 -31.13 -9.54
CA GLU A 90 35.82 -31.70 -10.60
C GLU A 90 35.03 -32.91 -10.08
N LEU A 91 35.64 -33.73 -9.21
CA LEU A 91 34.97 -34.89 -8.61
C LEU A 91 33.76 -34.47 -7.76
N GLU A 92 33.92 -33.46 -6.91
CA GLU A 92 32.84 -32.98 -6.04
C GLU A 92 31.74 -32.25 -6.83
N ILE A 93 32.10 -31.47 -7.86
CA ILE A 93 31.12 -30.85 -8.78
C ILE A 93 30.31 -31.95 -9.47
N PHE A 94 30.97 -32.95 -10.04
CA PHE A 94 30.31 -34.08 -10.68
C PHE A 94 29.41 -34.84 -9.72
N SER A 95 29.83 -35.05 -8.47
CA SER A 95 29.02 -35.69 -7.44
C SER A 95 27.72 -34.92 -7.15
N LEU A 96 27.77 -33.58 -7.02
CA LEU A 96 26.56 -32.78 -6.82
C LEU A 96 25.63 -32.88 -8.04
N LEU A 97 26.17 -32.72 -9.26
CA LEU A 97 25.37 -32.81 -10.49
C LEU A 97 24.70 -34.19 -10.63
N GLN A 98 25.41 -35.27 -10.32
CA GLN A 98 24.84 -36.62 -10.32
C GLN A 98 23.73 -36.78 -9.28
N GLN A 99 23.90 -36.22 -8.07
CA GLN A 99 22.84 -36.25 -7.04
C GLN A 99 21.57 -35.52 -7.50
N ILE A 100 21.71 -34.39 -8.21
CA ILE A 100 20.59 -33.66 -8.80
C ILE A 100 19.92 -34.49 -9.91
N ASP A 101 20.69 -35.10 -10.80
CA ASP A 101 20.14 -35.98 -11.86
C ASP A 101 19.40 -37.18 -11.24
N ASP A 102 19.99 -37.81 -10.23
CA ASP A 102 19.40 -38.93 -9.49
C ASP A 102 18.12 -38.49 -8.78
N TYR A 103 18.07 -37.28 -8.23
CA TYR A 103 16.87 -36.75 -7.60
C TYR A 103 15.68 -36.70 -8.57
N TRP A 104 15.91 -36.27 -9.81
CA TRP A 104 14.86 -36.18 -10.84
C TRP A 104 14.49 -37.54 -11.46
N THR A 105 15.46 -38.44 -11.59
CA THR A 105 15.31 -39.73 -12.29
C THR A 105 15.01 -40.92 -11.37
N ALA A 106 15.26 -40.81 -10.06
CA ALA A 106 15.01 -41.90 -9.12
C ALA A 106 13.52 -42.27 -9.10
N PRO A 107 13.20 -43.58 -9.21
CA PRO A 107 11.82 -44.03 -9.17
C PRO A 107 11.26 -43.84 -7.75
N GLY A 108 10.06 -43.25 -7.67
CA GLY A 108 9.29 -43.17 -6.43
C GLY A 108 8.64 -44.51 -6.06
N GLU A 109 7.82 -44.51 -5.00
CA GLU A 109 7.08 -45.70 -4.54
C GLU A 109 6.17 -46.31 -5.63
N THR A 110 5.74 -45.49 -6.60
CA THR A 110 4.90 -45.88 -7.75
C THR A 110 5.70 -46.33 -8.98
N ALA A 111 7.03 -46.48 -8.87
CA ALA A 111 7.97 -46.78 -9.95
C ALA A 111 8.11 -45.73 -11.06
N GLU A 112 7.42 -44.59 -10.95
CA GLU A 112 7.58 -43.42 -11.83
C GLU A 112 8.66 -42.48 -11.27
N SER A 113 9.49 -41.90 -12.15
CA SER A 113 10.44 -40.87 -11.74
C SER A 113 9.73 -39.55 -11.39
N ARG A 114 10.38 -38.66 -10.64
CA ARG A 114 9.84 -37.30 -10.38
C ARG A 114 9.62 -36.54 -11.69
N ARG A 115 10.57 -36.68 -12.62
CA ARG A 115 10.48 -36.12 -13.98
C ARG A 115 9.23 -36.60 -14.72
N ASP A 116 8.94 -37.90 -14.72
CA ASP A 116 7.77 -38.46 -15.43
C ASP A 116 6.45 -38.01 -14.83
N ARG A 117 6.39 -37.82 -13.50
CA ARG A 117 5.19 -37.30 -12.81
C ARG A 117 4.96 -35.81 -13.09
N LEU A 118 6.02 -35.04 -13.30
CA LEU A 118 5.95 -33.59 -13.46
C LEU A 118 5.38 -33.18 -14.83
N VAL A 119 5.69 -33.90 -15.90
CA VAL A 119 5.21 -33.59 -17.26
C VAL A 119 3.67 -33.52 -17.37
N PRO A 120 2.89 -34.54 -16.95
CA PRO A 120 1.43 -34.45 -16.98
C PRO A 120 0.89 -33.41 -16.00
N ALA A 121 1.59 -33.13 -14.90
CA ALA A 121 1.23 -32.07 -13.96
C ALA A 121 1.37 -30.67 -14.60
N LEU A 122 2.46 -30.41 -15.34
CA LEU A 122 2.67 -29.16 -16.08
C LEU A 122 1.62 -28.98 -17.19
N GLN A 123 1.29 -30.04 -17.92
CA GLN A 123 0.21 -30.00 -18.92
C GLN A 123 -1.16 -29.69 -18.32
N ARG A 124 -1.44 -30.20 -17.12
CA ARG A 124 -2.67 -29.89 -16.41
C ARG A 124 -2.65 -28.46 -15.87
N ALA A 125 -1.53 -28.03 -15.29
CA ALA A 125 -1.33 -26.67 -14.81
C ALA A 125 -1.56 -25.63 -15.92
N LEU A 126 -1.07 -25.91 -17.14
CA LEU A 126 -1.31 -25.05 -18.31
C LEU A 126 -2.81 -24.84 -18.60
N ARG A 127 -3.61 -25.92 -18.55
CA ARG A 127 -5.07 -25.84 -18.76
C ARG A 127 -5.79 -25.17 -17.60
N ASP A 128 -5.34 -25.43 -16.38
CA ASP A 128 -5.90 -24.81 -15.19
C ASP A 128 -5.61 -23.29 -15.20
N GLU A 129 -4.40 -22.87 -15.59
CA GLU A 129 -4.05 -21.46 -15.76
C GLU A 129 -4.92 -20.80 -16.83
N ALA A 130 -5.10 -21.43 -18.00
CA ALA A 130 -5.97 -20.90 -19.05
C ALA A 130 -7.41 -20.71 -18.56
N SER A 131 -7.93 -21.66 -17.78
CA SER A 131 -9.28 -21.57 -17.20
C SER A 131 -9.41 -20.37 -16.26
N VAL A 132 -8.38 -20.12 -15.44
CA VAL A 132 -8.34 -18.97 -14.52
C VAL A 132 -8.21 -17.66 -15.31
N ARG A 133 -7.26 -17.55 -16.24
CA ARG A 133 -7.06 -16.33 -17.03
C ARG A 133 -8.27 -15.98 -17.91
N ILE A 134 -9.00 -16.96 -18.44
CA ILE A 134 -10.25 -16.72 -19.18
C ILE A 134 -11.33 -16.15 -18.27
N HIS A 135 -11.48 -16.67 -17.05
CA HIS A 135 -12.41 -16.11 -16.08
C HIS A 135 -12.06 -14.67 -15.70
N GLU A 136 -10.77 -14.37 -15.59
CA GLU A 136 -10.25 -13.04 -15.26
C GLU A 136 -10.18 -12.09 -16.47
N ARG A 137 -10.54 -12.56 -17.67
CA ARG A 137 -10.48 -11.83 -18.95
C ARG A 137 -9.07 -11.43 -19.39
N ASP A 138 -8.08 -12.16 -18.92
CA ASP A 138 -6.66 -12.02 -19.32
C ASP A 138 -6.28 -12.91 -20.49
N LEU A 139 -7.17 -13.82 -20.89
CA LEU A 139 -7.02 -14.68 -22.05
C LEU A 139 -8.39 -14.89 -22.71
N GLU A 140 -8.44 -14.80 -24.03
CA GLU A 140 -9.67 -15.13 -24.76
C GLU A 140 -9.91 -16.64 -24.79
N SER A 141 -11.17 -17.08 -24.71
CA SER A 141 -11.51 -18.50 -24.69
C SER A 141 -11.11 -19.26 -25.96
N GLY A 142 -10.88 -18.54 -27.07
CA GLY A 142 -10.40 -19.10 -28.33
C GLY A 142 -9.01 -19.73 -28.23
N TYR A 143 -8.18 -19.32 -27.26
CA TYR A 143 -6.84 -19.88 -27.04
C TYR A 143 -6.85 -21.26 -26.36
N LEU A 144 -8.00 -21.73 -25.86
CA LEU A 144 -8.14 -23.12 -25.40
C LEU A 144 -7.87 -24.12 -26.52
N ALA A 145 -8.11 -23.72 -27.77
CA ALA A 145 -7.83 -24.54 -28.94
C ALA A 145 -6.33 -24.75 -29.20
N CYS A 146 -5.45 -23.95 -28.58
CA CYS A 146 -4.00 -24.13 -28.60
C CYS A 146 -3.48 -25.03 -27.47
N LEU A 147 -4.37 -25.65 -26.68
CA LEU A 147 -3.99 -26.57 -25.61
C LEU A 147 -4.20 -28.01 -26.06
N PRO A 148 -3.30 -28.95 -25.68
CA PRO A 148 -3.49 -30.36 -26.02
C PRO A 148 -4.81 -30.88 -25.45
N ASP A 149 -5.44 -31.87 -26.09
CA ASP A 149 -6.66 -32.50 -25.59
C ASP A 149 -6.33 -33.48 -24.47
N SER A 150 -7.20 -33.57 -23.47
CA SER A 150 -7.08 -34.54 -22.37
C SER A 150 -7.52 -35.96 -22.76
N SER A 151 -8.15 -36.13 -23.93
CA SER A 151 -8.73 -37.39 -24.41
C SER A 151 -7.77 -38.28 -25.20
N GLY A 152 -6.55 -37.80 -25.51
CA GLY A 152 -5.57 -38.52 -26.31
C GLY A 152 -5.96 -38.74 -27.78
N GLN A 153 -7.05 -38.12 -28.24
CA GLN A 153 -7.45 -38.17 -29.65
C GLN A 153 -6.64 -37.14 -30.46
N PRO A 154 -6.34 -37.41 -31.75
CA PRO A 154 -5.69 -36.43 -32.61
C PRO A 154 -6.58 -35.19 -32.76
N GLN A 155 -6.11 -34.04 -32.29
CA GLN A 155 -6.79 -32.77 -32.47
C GLN A 155 -6.74 -32.35 -33.94
N SER A 156 -7.86 -31.83 -34.44
CA SER A 156 -7.97 -31.25 -35.78
C SER A 156 -8.44 -29.79 -35.65
N PRO A 157 -7.68 -28.80 -36.15
CA PRO A 157 -6.37 -28.92 -36.80
C PRO A 157 -5.24 -29.31 -35.84
N ALA A 158 -4.15 -29.84 -36.39
CA ALA A 158 -2.99 -30.29 -35.61
C ALA A 158 -2.24 -29.09 -35.00
N LEU A 159 -1.83 -29.23 -33.74
CA LEU A 159 -1.01 -28.24 -33.05
C LEU A 159 0.45 -28.33 -33.48
N THR A 160 1.08 -27.17 -33.70
CA THR A 160 2.52 -27.06 -33.87
C THR A 160 3.17 -26.56 -32.58
N TYR A 161 4.33 -27.12 -32.24
CA TYR A 161 5.09 -26.78 -31.05
C TYR A 161 6.47 -26.29 -31.48
N ALA A 162 6.90 -25.15 -30.94
CA ALA A 162 8.22 -24.61 -31.19
C ALA A 162 8.89 -24.14 -29.89
N SER A 163 10.20 -24.32 -29.78
CA SER A 163 11.04 -23.66 -28.79
C SER A 163 11.38 -22.26 -29.28
N LEU A 164 11.60 -21.34 -28.34
CA LEU A 164 12.01 -19.98 -28.63
C LEU A 164 13.52 -19.84 -28.41
N HIS A 165 14.21 -19.28 -29.39
CA HIS A 165 15.63 -18.99 -29.33
C HIS A 165 15.86 -17.49 -29.47
N VAL A 166 16.87 -16.99 -28.78
CA VAL A 166 17.32 -15.60 -28.87
C VAL A 166 18.76 -15.56 -29.34
N GLN A 167 19.04 -14.65 -30.27
CA GLN A 167 20.37 -14.36 -30.75
C GLN A 167 21.06 -13.40 -29.76
N LEU A 168 22.14 -13.85 -29.15
CA LEU A 168 22.95 -13.03 -28.23
C LEU A 168 24.29 -12.59 -28.86
N HIS A 169 24.77 -13.34 -29.85
CA HIS A 169 26.00 -13.07 -30.60
C HIS A 169 25.78 -13.39 -32.09
N ASP A 170 26.64 -12.87 -32.97
CA ASP A 170 26.50 -12.92 -34.44
C ASP A 170 26.29 -14.34 -35.02
N ASP A 171 26.71 -15.40 -34.31
CA ASP A 171 26.61 -16.79 -34.77
C ASP A 171 25.91 -17.76 -33.79
N GLU A 172 25.37 -17.26 -32.65
CA GLU A 172 24.85 -18.13 -31.58
C GLU A 172 23.40 -17.80 -31.21
N HIS A 173 22.52 -18.78 -31.41
CA HIS A 173 21.12 -18.75 -30.98
C HIS A 173 20.94 -19.63 -29.75
N VAL A 174 20.65 -19.00 -28.62
CA VAL A 174 20.46 -19.69 -27.34
C VAL A 174 18.99 -20.01 -27.14
N GLU A 175 18.68 -21.26 -26.78
CA GLU A 175 17.31 -21.69 -26.48
C GLU A 175 16.87 -21.16 -25.12
N MET A 176 15.68 -20.57 -25.05
CA MET A 176 15.05 -20.17 -23.80
C MET A 176 14.46 -21.40 -23.11
N ALA A 177 15.05 -21.83 -22.00
CA ALA A 177 14.73 -23.08 -21.34
C ALA A 177 13.26 -23.12 -20.86
N GLY A 178 12.54 -24.18 -21.23
CA GLY A 178 11.16 -24.42 -20.84
C GLY A 178 10.12 -23.57 -21.57
N VAL A 179 10.51 -22.69 -22.49
CA VAL A 179 9.60 -21.87 -23.28
C VAL A 179 9.03 -22.69 -24.43
N LEU A 180 7.70 -22.62 -24.62
CA LEU A 180 7.01 -23.26 -25.73
C LEU A 180 6.04 -22.29 -26.39
N ALA A 181 6.12 -22.18 -27.71
CA ALA A 181 5.09 -21.60 -28.55
C ALA A 181 4.21 -22.73 -29.10
N ILE A 182 2.90 -22.66 -28.82
CA ILE A 182 1.91 -23.65 -29.25
C ILE A 182 0.93 -22.97 -30.20
N SER A 183 0.98 -23.33 -31.47
CA SER A 183 0.14 -22.68 -32.49
C SER A 183 -0.92 -23.64 -33.04
N GLN A 184 -2.11 -23.08 -33.22
CA GLN A 184 -3.17 -23.70 -34.02
C GLN A 184 -3.12 -23.04 -35.40
N GLU A 185 -2.52 -23.75 -36.37
CA GLU A 185 -2.22 -23.20 -37.71
C GLU A 185 -1.44 -21.86 -37.63
N GLN A 186 -1.73 -20.90 -38.50
CA GLN A 186 -1.11 -19.57 -38.51
C GLN A 186 -1.95 -18.49 -37.75
N GLU A 187 -3.09 -18.86 -37.17
CA GLU A 187 -4.09 -17.90 -36.67
C GLU A 187 -4.10 -17.66 -35.16
N ARG A 188 -3.54 -18.58 -34.36
CA ARG A 188 -3.46 -18.43 -32.90
C ARG A 188 -2.21 -19.09 -32.37
N THR A 189 -1.49 -18.36 -31.52
CA THR A 189 -0.29 -18.86 -30.84
C THR A 189 -0.39 -18.59 -29.36
N LEU A 190 -0.22 -19.63 -28.55
CA LEU A 190 -0.10 -19.53 -27.10
C LEU A 190 1.38 -19.66 -26.74
N LEU A 191 1.93 -18.64 -26.11
CA LEU A 191 3.28 -18.67 -25.56
C LEU A 191 3.21 -19.09 -24.10
N MET A 192 3.90 -20.17 -23.75
CA MET A 192 4.13 -20.60 -22.38
C MET A 192 5.52 -20.16 -21.93
N LEU A 193 5.57 -19.32 -20.90
CA LEU A 193 6.80 -18.83 -20.29
C LEU A 193 6.90 -19.36 -18.85
N PRO A 194 7.93 -20.15 -18.51
CA PRO A 194 8.19 -20.54 -17.12
C PRO A 194 8.24 -19.32 -16.21
N GLY A 195 7.55 -19.40 -15.07
CA GLY A 195 7.41 -18.30 -14.11
C GLY A 195 6.40 -17.20 -14.49
N LEU A 196 6.31 -16.81 -15.76
CA LEU A 196 5.39 -15.73 -16.20
C LEU A 196 3.99 -16.24 -16.58
N GLY A 197 3.87 -17.53 -16.93
CA GLY A 197 2.63 -18.18 -17.32
C GLY A 197 2.34 -18.10 -18.82
N ILE A 198 1.06 -18.12 -19.19
CA ILE A 198 0.63 -18.15 -20.60
C ILE A 198 0.15 -16.82 -21.16
N ILE A 199 0.44 -16.59 -22.43
CA ILE A 199 0.04 -15.39 -23.16
C ILE A 199 -0.42 -15.76 -24.57
N GLY A 200 -1.60 -15.28 -24.97
CA GLY A 200 -2.19 -15.53 -26.28
C GLY A 200 -1.83 -14.45 -27.30
N PHE A 201 -1.50 -14.87 -28.52
CA PHE A 201 -1.18 -14.00 -29.66
C PHE A 201 -1.94 -14.42 -30.91
N ALA A 202 -2.36 -13.43 -31.70
CA ALA A 202 -3.04 -13.67 -32.96
C ALA A 202 -2.12 -14.30 -34.03
N THR A 203 -0.81 -14.05 -34.01
CA THR A 203 0.14 -14.68 -34.95
C THR A 203 1.49 -14.90 -34.29
N GLN A 204 2.31 -15.79 -34.86
CA GLN A 204 3.69 -15.98 -34.42
C GLN A 204 4.53 -14.70 -34.61
N ASP A 205 4.34 -13.97 -35.70
CA ASP A 205 5.05 -12.71 -35.95
C ASP A 205 4.74 -11.65 -34.87
N LEU A 206 3.46 -11.53 -34.46
CA LEU A 206 3.06 -10.62 -33.39
C LEU A 206 3.65 -11.03 -32.04
N MET A 207 3.74 -12.34 -31.78
CA MET A 207 4.39 -12.88 -30.60
C MET A 207 5.87 -12.49 -30.58
N LEU A 208 6.63 -12.75 -31.66
CA LEU A 208 8.06 -12.44 -31.75
C LEU A 208 8.32 -10.94 -31.60
N ALA A 209 7.56 -10.09 -32.30
CA ALA A 209 7.66 -8.64 -32.15
C ALA A 209 7.37 -8.16 -30.72
N THR A 210 6.42 -8.80 -30.04
CA THR A 210 6.07 -8.45 -28.66
C THR A 210 7.14 -8.90 -27.67
N VAL A 211 7.70 -10.11 -27.83
CA VAL A 211 8.78 -10.61 -26.99
C VAL A 211 10.04 -9.77 -27.18
N ALA A 212 10.39 -9.37 -28.41
CA ALA A 212 11.50 -8.46 -28.67
C ALA A 212 11.31 -7.13 -27.93
N ARG A 213 10.09 -6.57 -27.92
CA ARG A 213 9.77 -5.37 -27.13
C ARG A 213 9.93 -5.60 -25.63
N TRP A 214 9.54 -6.77 -25.11
CA TRP A 214 9.71 -7.09 -23.69
C TRP A 214 11.18 -7.26 -23.29
N LEU A 215 12.01 -7.85 -24.15
CA LEU A 215 13.46 -7.93 -23.94
C LEU A 215 14.13 -6.54 -23.86
N ASN A 216 13.54 -5.53 -24.51
CA ASN A 216 13.99 -4.14 -24.43
C ASN A 216 13.35 -3.34 -23.29
N THR A 217 12.49 -3.95 -22.47
CA THR A 217 11.82 -3.29 -21.35
C THR A 217 12.51 -3.69 -20.05
N PRO A 218 13.20 -2.78 -19.33
CA PRO A 218 14.04 -3.15 -18.18
C PRO A 218 13.32 -3.96 -17.10
N THR A 219 12.04 -3.67 -16.86
CA THR A 219 11.23 -4.38 -15.84
C THR A 219 10.80 -5.80 -16.24
N LEU A 220 10.82 -6.14 -17.53
CA LEU A 220 10.39 -7.44 -18.07
C LEU A 220 11.57 -8.28 -18.57
N GLN A 221 12.69 -7.63 -18.90
CA GLN A 221 13.89 -8.25 -19.42
C GLN A 221 14.43 -9.34 -18.48
N ASP A 222 14.60 -9.03 -17.19
CA ASP A 222 15.12 -9.97 -16.20
C ASP A 222 14.31 -11.27 -16.12
N ALA A 223 12.98 -11.17 -16.16
CA ALA A 223 12.10 -12.33 -16.08
C ALA A 223 12.20 -13.23 -17.31
N LEU A 224 12.42 -12.65 -18.50
CA LEU A 224 12.63 -13.39 -19.74
C LEU A 224 14.03 -14.00 -19.80
N LEU A 225 15.07 -13.24 -19.48
CA LEU A 225 16.45 -13.71 -19.47
C LEU A 225 16.70 -14.78 -18.40
N ASN A 226 15.90 -14.82 -17.32
CA ASN A 226 15.96 -15.90 -16.34
C ASN A 226 15.73 -17.29 -16.94
N THR A 227 15.16 -17.41 -18.14
CA THR A 227 15.02 -18.69 -18.86
C THR A 227 16.29 -19.13 -19.60
N LEU A 228 17.29 -18.26 -19.74
CA LEU A 228 18.60 -18.58 -20.33
C LEU A 228 19.54 -19.12 -19.26
N GLU A 229 20.57 -19.85 -19.64
CA GLU A 229 21.62 -20.30 -18.71
C GLU A 229 22.39 -19.10 -18.12
N GLN A 230 22.85 -19.23 -16.88
CA GLN A 230 23.49 -18.13 -16.12
C GLN A 230 24.75 -17.61 -16.82
N ASP A 231 25.47 -18.47 -17.55
CA ASP A 231 26.64 -18.11 -18.35
C ASP A 231 26.31 -17.08 -19.45
N HIS A 232 25.09 -17.11 -19.99
CA HIS A 232 24.63 -16.10 -20.94
C HIS A 232 24.07 -14.85 -20.26
N GLN A 233 23.57 -14.97 -19.03
CA GLN A 233 23.01 -13.84 -18.29
C GLN A 233 24.08 -12.92 -17.70
N ASP A 234 25.18 -13.48 -17.17
CA ASP A 234 26.24 -12.72 -16.50
C ASP A 234 26.91 -11.65 -17.40
N PRO A 235 27.23 -11.94 -18.69
CA PRO A 235 27.75 -10.93 -19.61
C PRO A 235 26.75 -9.82 -19.90
N LEU A 236 25.46 -10.16 -20.12
CA LEU A 236 24.40 -9.18 -20.36
C LEU A 236 24.22 -8.26 -19.16
N PHE A 237 24.27 -8.83 -17.96
CA PHE A 237 24.23 -8.07 -16.72
C PHE A 237 25.46 -7.16 -16.57
N THR A 238 26.65 -7.62 -16.93
CA THR A 238 27.87 -6.81 -16.92
C THR A 238 27.75 -5.61 -17.85
N ILE A 239 27.28 -5.83 -19.09
CA ILE A 239 27.03 -4.76 -20.07
C ILE A 239 26.03 -3.74 -19.52
N SER A 240 24.97 -4.19 -18.83
CA SER A 240 23.97 -3.29 -18.25
C SER A 240 24.49 -2.42 -17.08
N GLN A 241 25.59 -2.81 -16.43
CA GLN A 241 26.21 -2.05 -15.33
C GLN A 241 27.30 -1.08 -15.79
N GLU A 242 27.92 -1.33 -16.93
CA GLU A 242 28.99 -0.48 -17.46
C GLU A 242 28.41 0.68 -18.25
N ALA A 243 28.65 1.92 -17.80
CA ALA A 243 28.09 3.13 -18.41
C ALA A 243 28.53 3.36 -19.88
N ASP A 244 29.64 2.75 -20.29
CA ASP A 244 30.22 2.89 -21.63
C ASP A 244 29.81 1.75 -22.59
N LEU A 245 29.11 0.71 -22.08
CA LEU A 245 28.57 -0.38 -22.88
C LEU A 245 27.06 -0.26 -23.01
N TYR A 246 26.51 -0.65 -24.15
CA TYR A 246 25.07 -0.75 -24.35
C TYR A 246 24.76 -1.97 -25.20
N LEU A 247 23.68 -2.67 -24.84
CA LEU A 247 23.11 -3.72 -25.68
C LEU A 247 22.37 -3.05 -26.84
N GLU A 248 22.61 -3.55 -28.05
CA GLU A 248 21.74 -3.21 -29.17
C GLU A 248 20.32 -3.70 -28.88
N PRO A 249 19.28 -2.92 -29.24
CA PRO A 249 17.92 -3.28 -28.93
C PRO A 249 17.51 -4.53 -29.72
N PHE A 250 16.97 -5.53 -29.03
CA PHE A 250 16.47 -6.75 -29.65
C PHE A 250 15.35 -6.44 -30.64
N THR A 251 15.41 -7.07 -31.80
CA THR A 251 14.39 -7.03 -32.85
C THR A 251 13.73 -8.40 -32.98
N ALA A 252 12.65 -8.46 -33.77
CA ALA A 252 12.02 -9.74 -34.07
C ALA A 252 12.93 -10.68 -34.89
N ALA A 253 13.96 -10.15 -35.58
CA ALA A 253 14.91 -10.96 -36.33
C ALA A 253 15.87 -11.73 -35.42
N ASP A 254 16.11 -11.22 -34.21
CA ASP A 254 16.97 -11.84 -33.20
C ASP A 254 16.25 -12.97 -32.45
N LEU A 255 14.98 -13.23 -32.78
CA LEU A 255 14.17 -14.28 -32.18
C LEU A 255 13.80 -15.32 -33.23
N GLN A 256 14.06 -16.59 -32.92
CA GLN A 256 13.78 -17.71 -33.83
C GLN A 256 12.91 -18.77 -33.15
N LEU A 257 11.92 -19.27 -33.89
CA LEU A 257 11.16 -20.46 -33.51
C LEU A 257 11.77 -21.70 -34.16
N GLN A 258 12.07 -22.70 -33.35
CA GLN A 258 12.54 -24.00 -33.83
C GLN A 258 11.52 -25.09 -33.50
N ALA A 259 11.18 -25.91 -34.50
CA ALA A 259 10.14 -26.92 -34.35
C ALA A 259 10.56 -28.02 -33.36
N VAL A 260 9.70 -28.29 -32.37
CA VAL A 260 9.91 -29.38 -31.41
C VAL A 260 9.34 -30.66 -32.00
N THR A 261 10.22 -31.61 -32.32
CA THR A 261 9.87 -32.90 -32.95
C THR A 261 9.67 -34.03 -31.95
N THR A 262 10.08 -33.82 -30.70
CA THR A 262 9.90 -34.73 -29.56
C THR A 262 8.61 -34.40 -28.79
N ALA A 263 8.33 -35.12 -27.69
CA ALA A 263 7.21 -34.79 -26.83
C ALA A 263 7.42 -33.37 -26.22
N PRO A 264 6.56 -32.37 -26.51
CA PRO A 264 6.90 -30.97 -26.29
C PRO A 264 7.08 -30.59 -24.82
N PHE A 265 6.25 -31.14 -23.93
CA PHE A 265 6.35 -30.88 -22.49
C PHE A 265 7.53 -31.62 -21.82
N MET A 266 7.92 -32.77 -22.37
CA MET A 266 9.17 -33.44 -21.96
C MET A 266 10.36 -32.60 -22.41
N HIS A 267 10.36 -32.12 -23.66
CA HIS A 267 11.40 -31.23 -24.18
C HIS A 267 11.57 -29.98 -23.32
N ALA A 268 10.47 -29.28 -23.00
CA ALA A 268 10.50 -28.09 -22.14
C ALA A 268 11.07 -28.39 -20.74
N LEU A 269 10.65 -29.50 -20.12
CA LEU A 269 11.17 -29.90 -18.81
C LEU A 269 12.66 -30.25 -18.89
N ASP A 270 13.08 -31.00 -19.91
CA ASP A 270 14.47 -31.39 -20.09
C ASP A 270 15.38 -30.18 -20.29
N ARG A 271 14.91 -29.15 -21.00
CA ARG A 271 15.65 -27.88 -21.12
C ARG A 271 15.79 -27.15 -19.80
N LEU A 272 14.75 -27.13 -18.95
CA LEU A 272 14.85 -26.57 -17.60
C LEU A 272 15.84 -27.36 -16.72
N LEU A 273 15.83 -28.69 -16.78
CA LEU A 273 16.75 -29.52 -16.02
C LEU A 273 18.20 -29.37 -16.51
N ASN A 274 18.42 -29.26 -17.82
CA ASN A 274 19.73 -28.97 -18.38
C ASN A 274 20.24 -27.60 -17.95
N LYS A 275 19.37 -26.58 -17.96
CA LYS A 275 19.69 -25.26 -17.40
C LYS A 275 20.07 -25.35 -15.93
N GLN A 276 19.32 -26.07 -15.10
CA GLN A 276 19.67 -26.30 -13.69
C GLN A 276 21.08 -26.83 -13.54
N ARG A 277 21.40 -27.89 -14.30
CA ARG A 277 22.70 -28.54 -14.29
C ARG A 277 23.83 -27.58 -14.68
N ASN A 278 23.62 -26.80 -15.74
CA ASN A 278 24.61 -25.86 -16.26
C ASN A 278 24.81 -24.67 -15.32
N ASP A 279 23.73 -24.13 -14.74
CA ASP A 279 23.80 -23.05 -13.75
C ASP A 279 24.53 -23.50 -12.47
N ILE A 280 24.31 -24.74 -12.01
CA ILE A 280 25.03 -25.29 -10.85
C ILE A 280 26.52 -25.41 -11.15
N ARG A 281 26.88 -25.94 -12.33
CA ARG A 281 28.28 -26.04 -12.77
C ARG A 281 28.92 -24.64 -12.84
N HIS A 282 28.25 -23.70 -13.49
CA HIS A 282 28.70 -22.31 -13.60
C HIS A 282 28.91 -21.67 -12.22
N ALA A 283 27.96 -21.82 -11.30
CA ALA A 283 28.06 -21.32 -9.94
C ALA A 283 29.24 -21.94 -9.15
N CYS A 284 29.57 -23.20 -9.43
CA CYS A 284 30.75 -23.86 -8.84
C CYS A 284 32.07 -23.34 -9.43
N GLU A 285 32.10 -23.05 -10.74
CA GLU A 285 33.31 -22.67 -11.48
C GLU A 285 33.62 -21.15 -11.42
N ARG A 286 32.73 -20.32 -10.85
CA ARG A 286 32.90 -18.86 -10.69
C ARG A 286 34.19 -18.49 -9.93
N PRO A 287 35.16 -17.81 -10.58
CA PRO A 287 36.46 -17.49 -9.99
C PRO A 287 36.45 -16.25 -9.09
N ASP A 288 35.44 -15.38 -9.23
CA ASP A 288 35.31 -14.08 -8.58
C ASP A 288 34.77 -14.14 -7.14
N ILE A 289 34.42 -15.34 -6.65
CA ILE A 289 33.71 -15.51 -5.38
C ILE A 289 34.55 -16.35 -4.43
N GLU A 290 35.33 -15.67 -3.59
CA GLU A 290 36.19 -16.31 -2.60
C GLU A 290 35.46 -16.64 -1.29
N ASP A 291 34.36 -15.94 -0.99
CA ASP A 291 33.59 -16.16 0.23
C ASP A 291 32.77 -17.46 0.15
N ARG A 292 32.95 -18.33 1.15
CA ARG A 292 32.32 -19.66 1.22
C ARG A 292 30.81 -19.59 1.31
N GLU A 293 30.27 -18.64 2.09
CA GLU A 293 28.82 -18.50 2.27
C GLU A 293 28.16 -17.86 1.05
N ALA A 294 28.80 -16.87 0.42
CA ALA A 294 28.34 -16.32 -0.86
C ALA A 294 28.30 -17.39 -1.96
N ARG A 295 29.34 -18.24 -2.04
CA ARG A 295 29.38 -19.35 -3.00
C ARG A 295 28.30 -20.40 -2.73
N ARG A 296 28.07 -20.76 -1.46
CA ARG A 296 26.95 -21.63 -1.06
C ARG A 296 25.61 -21.06 -1.52
N GLY A 297 25.37 -19.77 -1.27
CA GLY A 297 24.14 -19.09 -1.65
C GLY A 297 23.89 -19.09 -3.17
N LEU A 298 24.94 -18.97 -3.98
CA LEU A 298 24.81 -19.02 -5.44
C LEU A 298 24.53 -20.41 -5.98
N ILE A 299 25.22 -21.43 -5.46
CA ILE A 299 24.94 -22.83 -5.82
C ILE A 299 23.50 -23.17 -5.43
N GLN A 300 23.05 -22.75 -4.25
CA GLN A 300 21.66 -22.94 -3.83
C GLN A 300 20.68 -22.21 -4.75
N LYS A 301 20.97 -20.97 -5.15
CA LYS A 301 20.13 -20.22 -6.11
C LYS A 301 20.00 -20.95 -7.45
N ALA A 302 21.10 -21.53 -7.95
CA ALA A 302 21.11 -22.33 -9.18
C ALA A 302 20.29 -23.62 -9.04
N ILE A 303 20.36 -24.29 -7.89
CA ILE A 303 19.54 -25.46 -7.56
C ILE A 303 18.05 -25.08 -7.50
N ASP A 304 17.71 -23.98 -6.84
CA ASP A 304 16.31 -23.61 -6.60
C ASP A 304 15.57 -23.21 -7.90
N MET A 305 16.29 -22.72 -8.92
CA MET A 305 15.74 -22.18 -10.18
C MET A 305 14.46 -21.36 -9.95
N ARG A 306 14.56 -20.41 -9.00
CA ARG A 306 13.39 -19.82 -8.35
C ARG A 306 12.37 -19.33 -9.38
N GLY A 307 11.17 -19.92 -9.30
CA GLY A 307 10.01 -19.52 -10.10
C GLY A 307 9.90 -20.18 -11.48
N LEU A 308 10.90 -20.94 -11.94
CA LEU A 308 10.84 -21.62 -13.25
C LEU A 308 10.16 -23.00 -13.19
N LEU A 309 10.18 -23.65 -12.03
CA LEU A 309 9.55 -24.95 -11.81
C LEU A 309 8.17 -24.80 -11.17
N GLY A 310 7.12 -25.00 -11.98
CA GLY A 310 5.74 -25.04 -11.51
C GLY A 310 5.02 -23.68 -11.45
N PRO A 311 3.81 -23.62 -10.87
CA PRO A 311 2.93 -22.46 -10.99
C PRO A 311 3.17 -21.36 -9.95
N ALA A 312 4.12 -21.52 -9.02
CA ALA A 312 4.26 -20.64 -7.86
C ALA A 312 4.40 -19.15 -8.22
N TYR A 313 5.37 -18.84 -9.08
CA TYR A 313 5.67 -17.45 -9.45
C TYR A 313 4.57 -16.84 -10.33
N MET A 314 3.98 -17.63 -11.22
CA MET A 314 2.82 -17.21 -12.01
C MET A 314 1.62 -16.86 -11.11
N LEU A 315 1.34 -17.65 -10.08
CA LEU A 315 0.28 -17.38 -9.11
C LEU A 315 0.56 -16.11 -8.29
N GLU A 316 1.81 -15.86 -7.90
CA GLU A 316 2.21 -14.62 -7.23
C GLU A 316 2.02 -13.39 -8.14
N LEU A 317 2.47 -13.46 -9.38
CA LEU A 317 2.28 -12.40 -10.39
C LEU A 317 0.79 -12.13 -10.63
N ARG A 318 -0.03 -13.18 -10.72
CA ARG A 318 -1.48 -13.06 -10.82
C ARG A 318 -2.06 -12.31 -9.62
N GLU A 319 -1.70 -12.68 -8.39
CA GLU A 319 -2.19 -12.00 -7.18
C GLU A 319 -1.77 -10.53 -7.12
N LEU A 320 -0.53 -10.21 -7.51
CA LEU A 320 -0.05 -8.83 -7.63
C LEU A 320 -0.87 -8.04 -8.65
N THR A 321 -1.07 -8.61 -9.84
CA THR A 321 -1.83 -7.98 -10.92
C THR A 321 -3.29 -7.76 -10.51
N ASN A 322 -3.89 -8.73 -9.82
CA ASN A 322 -5.25 -8.64 -9.30
C ASN A 322 -5.37 -7.53 -8.23
N ARG A 323 -4.41 -7.42 -7.31
CA ARG A 323 -4.39 -6.31 -6.34
C ARG A 323 -4.26 -4.96 -7.03
N GLN A 324 -3.42 -4.85 -8.05
CA GLN A 324 -3.26 -3.63 -8.81
C GLN A 324 -4.57 -3.24 -9.53
N ARG A 325 -5.28 -4.21 -10.13
CA ARG A 325 -6.59 -3.97 -10.73
C ARG A 325 -7.63 -3.55 -9.71
N GLN A 326 -7.66 -4.20 -8.54
CA GLN A 326 -8.59 -3.86 -7.48
C GLN A 326 -8.33 -2.45 -6.95
N TYR A 327 -7.06 -2.12 -6.68
CA TYR A 327 -6.65 -0.77 -6.32
C TYR A 327 -7.08 0.25 -7.36
N HIS A 328 -6.84 -0.03 -8.65
CA HIS A 328 -7.24 0.86 -9.72
C HIS A 328 -8.77 1.00 -9.81
N ARG A 329 -9.54 -0.08 -9.61
CA ARG A 329 -11.01 -0.07 -9.62
C ARG A 329 -11.58 0.78 -8.48
N ASP A 330 -11.03 0.60 -7.28
CA ASP A 330 -11.46 1.28 -6.06
C ASP A 330 -11.02 2.75 -6.02
N MET A 331 -10.08 3.13 -6.89
CA MET A 331 -9.66 4.51 -7.03
C MET A 331 -10.81 5.41 -7.51
N PRO A 332 -11.01 6.61 -6.93
CA PRO A 332 -11.97 7.60 -7.43
C PRO A 332 -11.78 7.92 -8.91
N ASP A 333 -12.87 8.15 -9.64
CA ASP A 333 -12.82 8.35 -11.09
C ASP A 333 -11.98 9.57 -11.50
N TRP A 334 -12.04 10.65 -10.72
CA TRP A 334 -11.22 11.85 -10.96
C TRP A 334 -9.71 11.60 -10.88
N LEU A 335 -9.27 10.61 -10.10
CA LEU A 335 -7.86 10.18 -10.05
C LEU A 335 -7.50 9.30 -11.26
N LYS A 336 -8.44 8.50 -11.77
CA LYS A 336 -8.21 7.62 -12.93
C LYS A 336 -8.03 8.40 -14.24
N ILE A 337 -8.74 9.52 -14.38
CA ILE A 337 -8.73 10.35 -15.59
C ILE A 337 -7.75 11.53 -15.52
N ALA A 338 -7.14 11.76 -14.36
CA ALA A 338 -6.19 12.83 -14.18
C ALA A 338 -4.93 12.62 -15.03
N SER A 339 -4.32 13.72 -15.47
CA SER A 339 -3.01 13.68 -16.12
C SER A 339 -1.93 13.25 -15.12
N GLU A 340 -0.87 12.60 -15.60
CA GLU A 340 0.27 12.23 -14.75
C GLU A 340 0.91 13.45 -14.08
N ALA A 341 0.95 14.59 -14.77
CA ALA A 341 1.43 15.86 -14.22
C ALA A 341 0.55 16.39 -13.06
N ASP A 342 -0.78 16.30 -13.18
CA ASP A 342 -1.69 16.70 -12.10
C ASP A 342 -1.58 15.76 -10.89
N LEU A 343 -1.42 14.45 -11.13
CA LEU A 343 -1.21 13.44 -10.09
C LEU A 343 0.11 13.69 -9.34
N GLN A 344 1.20 13.97 -10.04
CA GLN A 344 2.48 14.29 -9.44
C GLN A 344 2.40 15.56 -8.59
N THR A 345 1.75 16.61 -9.11
CA THR A 345 1.55 17.86 -8.37
C THR A 345 0.69 17.64 -7.12
N TYR A 346 -0.35 16.82 -7.23
CA TYR A 346 -1.20 16.47 -6.09
C TYR A 346 -0.43 15.70 -5.01
N ALA A 347 0.39 14.72 -5.42
CA ALA A 347 1.25 13.96 -4.49
C ALA A 347 2.24 14.88 -3.76
N ASP A 348 2.81 15.87 -4.44
CA ASP A 348 3.68 16.87 -3.82
C ASP A 348 2.95 17.74 -2.80
N HIS A 349 1.70 18.13 -3.07
CA HIS A 349 0.88 18.86 -2.11
C HIS A 349 0.54 18.02 -0.88
N LEU A 350 0.22 16.75 -1.05
CA LEU A 350 -0.04 15.82 0.07
C LEU A 350 1.21 15.63 0.93
N ARG A 351 2.37 15.38 0.32
CA ARG A 351 3.64 15.24 1.05
C ARG A 351 3.96 16.48 1.88
N ARG A 352 3.82 17.68 1.32
CA ARG A 352 4.03 18.95 2.06
C ARG A 352 3.04 19.12 3.22
N TYR A 353 1.81 18.65 3.07
CA TYR A 353 0.83 18.65 4.14
C TYR A 353 1.24 17.68 5.26
N ASP A 354 1.64 16.46 4.92
CA ASP A 354 2.08 15.45 5.87
C ASP A 354 3.34 15.89 6.64
N ASP A 355 4.32 16.48 5.95
CA ASP A 355 5.52 17.05 6.56
C ASP A 355 5.18 18.18 7.55
N ALA A 356 4.30 19.10 7.16
CA ALA A 356 3.84 20.19 8.03
C ALA A 356 3.05 19.67 9.24
N HIS A 357 2.24 18.63 9.04
CA HIS A 357 1.45 18.01 10.10
C HIS A 357 2.35 17.29 11.12
N ALA A 358 3.36 16.55 10.64
CA ALA A 358 4.36 15.91 11.50
C ALA A 358 5.17 16.93 12.29
N ALA A 359 5.63 18.01 11.65
CA ALA A 359 6.34 19.11 12.32
C ALA A 359 5.48 19.77 13.41
N MET A 360 4.20 20.01 13.11
CA MET A 360 3.24 20.58 14.06
C MET A 360 3.03 19.68 15.29
N LEU A 361 2.81 18.38 15.09
CA LEU A 361 2.66 17.43 16.19
C LEU A 361 3.92 17.34 17.05
N SER A 362 5.10 17.39 16.43
CA SER A 362 6.38 17.40 17.14
C SER A 362 6.54 18.62 18.05
N VAL A 363 6.17 19.82 17.59
CA VAL A 363 6.30 21.06 18.35
C VAL A 363 5.28 21.18 19.47
N LEU A 364 4.03 20.75 19.25
CA LEU A 364 3.04 20.77 20.33
C LEU A 364 3.35 19.76 21.43
N GLY A 365 3.96 18.62 21.08
CA GLY A 365 4.23 17.55 22.03
C GLY A 365 2.98 17.17 22.81
N SER A 366 3.03 17.31 24.14
CA SER A 366 1.90 17.03 25.03
C SER A 366 0.67 17.93 24.78
N ALA A 367 0.82 19.11 24.16
CA ALA A 367 -0.29 20.01 23.87
C ALA A 367 -1.14 19.58 22.66
N ALA A 368 -0.69 18.59 21.88
CA ALA A 368 -1.38 18.15 20.67
C ALA A 368 -2.71 17.43 20.96
N SER A 369 -2.85 16.79 22.13
CA SER A 369 -4.09 16.13 22.55
C SER A 369 -4.19 16.02 24.08
N PRO A 370 -5.43 16.01 24.65
CA PRO A 370 -5.63 15.74 26.07
C PRO A 370 -5.02 14.41 26.50
N GLU A 371 -5.07 13.39 25.65
CA GLU A 371 -4.53 12.06 25.94
C GLU A 371 -3.01 12.07 26.06
N GLN A 372 -2.29 12.75 25.16
CA GLN A 372 -0.83 12.88 25.25
C GLN A 372 -0.40 13.76 26.42
N PHE A 373 -1.18 14.81 26.72
CA PHE A 373 -0.98 15.63 27.91
C PHE A 373 -1.08 14.79 29.18
N ALA A 374 -2.21 14.10 29.37
CA ALA A 374 -2.43 13.24 30.51
C ALA A 374 -1.37 12.14 30.60
N GLU A 375 -1.05 11.46 29.50
CA GLU A 375 -0.02 10.42 29.47
C GLU A 375 1.35 10.93 29.91
N THR A 376 1.79 12.09 29.41
CA THR A 376 3.09 12.68 29.77
C THR A 376 3.13 13.05 31.25
N HIS A 377 2.10 13.76 31.74
CA HIS A 377 2.05 14.22 33.13
C HIS A 377 1.92 13.07 34.12
N LEU A 378 1.10 12.06 33.81
CA LEU A 378 0.98 10.85 34.62
C LEU A 378 2.29 10.08 34.65
N ARG A 379 2.96 9.89 33.50
CA ARG A 379 4.24 9.18 33.45
C ARG A 379 5.30 9.89 34.30
N THR A 380 5.41 11.21 34.21
CA THR A 380 6.34 11.99 35.04
C THR A 380 5.98 11.89 36.53
N ARG A 381 4.70 11.96 36.89
CA ARG A 381 4.29 11.87 38.30
C ARG A 381 4.53 10.47 38.88
N LEU A 382 4.18 9.43 38.13
CA LEU A 382 4.44 8.04 38.52
C LEU A 382 5.94 7.76 38.67
N ASP A 383 6.78 8.26 37.76
CA ASP A 383 8.24 8.11 37.87
C ASP A 383 8.80 8.83 39.10
N ASN A 384 8.33 10.05 39.38
CA ASN A 384 8.75 10.80 40.57
C ASN A 384 8.31 10.15 41.89
N ASP A 385 7.09 9.61 41.96
CA ASP A 385 6.52 9.03 43.18
C ASP A 385 7.02 7.61 43.43
N LEU A 386 7.14 6.80 42.36
CA LEU A 386 7.38 5.36 42.44
C LEU A 386 8.79 4.95 42.00
N GLY A 387 9.55 5.84 41.32
CA GLY A 387 10.88 5.53 40.79
C GLY A 387 10.85 4.51 39.64
N HIS A 388 9.72 4.40 38.93
CA HIS A 388 9.50 3.43 37.88
C HIS A 388 8.93 4.08 36.63
N ASP A 389 9.52 3.75 35.49
CA ASP A 389 9.03 4.18 34.18
C ASP A 389 7.80 3.36 33.77
N LEU A 390 6.64 3.71 34.32
CA LEU A 390 5.36 3.08 34.03
C LEU A 390 4.65 3.81 32.89
N HIS A 391 4.22 3.04 31.89
CA HIS A 391 3.37 3.56 30.81
C HIS A 391 1.91 3.66 31.29
N PRO A 392 1.32 4.86 31.43
CA PRO A 392 -0.04 5.02 31.96
C PRO A 392 -1.13 4.31 31.13
N ARG A 393 -0.92 4.18 29.81
CA ARG A 393 -1.82 3.45 28.91
C ARG A 393 -1.82 1.94 29.14
N ALA A 394 -0.74 1.39 29.67
CA ALA A 394 -0.61 -0.04 29.96
C ALA A 394 -1.30 -0.43 31.29
N LEU A 395 -1.69 0.56 32.09
CA LEU A 395 -2.43 0.37 33.33
C LEU A 395 -3.93 0.37 33.05
N THR A 396 -4.57 -0.74 33.43
CA THR A 396 -6.02 -0.92 33.34
C THR A 396 -6.62 -0.89 34.72
N ILE A 397 -7.62 -0.04 34.92
CA ILE A 397 -8.36 0.14 36.17
C ILE A 397 -9.77 -0.39 35.93
N ALA A 398 -10.11 -1.46 36.63
CA ALA A 398 -11.40 -2.11 36.55
C ALA A 398 -12.12 -1.97 37.90
N THR A 399 -13.15 -1.13 37.94
CA THR A 399 -13.97 -0.89 39.14
C THR A 399 -15.32 -1.55 38.98
N ARG A 400 -15.69 -2.42 39.92
CA ARG A 400 -17.06 -2.95 40.01
C ARG A 400 -17.94 -1.92 40.71
N ARG A 401 -19.05 -1.55 40.08
CA ARG A 401 -20.00 -0.54 40.58
C ARG A 401 -21.41 -1.08 40.59
N THR A 402 -22.28 -0.47 41.40
CA THR A 402 -23.72 -0.77 41.45
C THR A 402 -24.56 0.36 40.86
N LEU A 403 -25.58 0.02 40.06
CA LEU A 403 -26.50 1.01 39.48
C LEU A 403 -27.51 1.50 40.55
N PRO A 404 -27.59 2.82 40.84
CA PRO A 404 -28.44 3.34 41.92
C PRO A 404 -29.93 3.04 41.80
N SER A 405 -30.43 2.79 40.58
CA SER A 405 -31.86 2.58 40.31
C SER A 405 -32.28 1.11 40.25
N THR A 406 -31.33 0.17 40.14
CA THR A 406 -31.65 -1.24 39.88
C THR A 406 -30.83 -2.22 40.71
N ASP A 407 -29.87 -1.75 41.51
CA ASP A 407 -28.90 -2.53 42.29
C ASP A 407 -28.10 -3.55 41.47
N LYS A 408 -28.12 -3.44 40.14
CA LYS A 408 -27.34 -4.32 39.26
C LYS A 408 -25.89 -3.87 39.26
N THR A 409 -24.99 -4.82 39.46
CA THR A 409 -23.54 -4.60 39.36
C THR A 409 -23.08 -4.56 37.91
N TYR A 410 -22.18 -3.65 37.58
CA TYR A 410 -21.48 -3.60 36.30
C TYR A 410 -19.99 -3.34 36.53
N LEU A 411 -19.16 -3.68 35.54
CA LEU A 411 -17.72 -3.43 35.56
C LEU A 411 -17.41 -2.23 34.67
N MET A 412 -16.75 -1.22 35.23
CA MET A 412 -16.18 -0.11 34.48
C MET A 412 -14.69 -0.33 34.33
N THR A 413 -14.23 -0.47 33.08
CA THR A 413 -12.80 -0.65 32.77
C THR A 413 -12.31 0.56 31.99
N ARG A 414 -11.21 1.17 32.44
CA ARG A 414 -10.54 2.31 31.78
C ARG A 414 -9.03 2.18 31.89
N SER A 415 -8.30 2.76 30.95
CA SER A 415 -6.87 3.03 31.16
C SER A 415 -6.67 4.15 32.19
N LEU A 416 -5.46 4.28 32.76
CA LEU A 416 -5.17 5.37 33.69
C LEU A 416 -5.32 6.75 33.02
N VAL A 417 -4.93 6.85 31.75
CA VAL A 417 -5.07 8.09 30.95
C VAL A 417 -6.54 8.49 30.82
N GLU A 418 -7.40 7.53 30.48
CA GLU A 418 -8.84 7.80 30.38
C GLU A 418 -9.40 8.19 31.75
N LEU A 419 -9.08 7.44 32.81
CA LEU A 419 -9.59 7.74 34.14
C LEU A 419 -9.20 9.16 34.60
N ALA A 420 -7.96 9.59 34.35
CA ALA A 420 -7.50 10.94 34.66
C ALA A 420 -8.21 12.04 33.84
N LEU A 421 -8.57 11.77 32.58
CA LEU A 421 -9.29 12.74 31.74
C LEU A 421 -10.78 12.82 32.03
N TYR A 422 -11.41 11.68 32.37
CA TYR A 422 -12.83 11.66 32.71
C TYR A 422 -13.09 12.12 34.14
N GLY A 423 -12.10 11.97 35.03
CA GLY A 423 -12.22 12.23 36.45
C GLY A 423 -12.82 11.05 37.20
N LEU A 424 -12.74 11.13 38.53
CA LEU A 424 -13.42 10.19 39.43
C LEU A 424 -14.93 10.46 39.45
N HIS A 425 -15.72 9.45 39.82
CA HIS A 425 -17.12 9.67 40.14
C HIS A 425 -17.25 10.39 41.50
N PRO A 426 -18.38 11.09 41.74
CA PRO A 426 -18.67 11.67 43.05
C PRO A 426 -18.53 10.62 44.17
N ASP A 427 -17.91 11.02 45.28
CA ASP A 427 -17.65 10.22 46.48
C ASP A 427 -16.67 9.04 46.31
N ASP A 428 -15.99 8.89 45.16
CA ASP A 428 -14.99 7.84 44.96
C ASP A 428 -13.81 7.94 45.95
N GLU A 429 -13.52 9.13 46.49
CA GLU A 429 -12.47 9.38 47.49
C GLU A 429 -12.90 9.04 48.93
N VAL A 430 -14.20 8.85 49.17
CA VAL A 430 -14.72 8.59 50.51
C VAL A 430 -14.42 7.16 50.93
N ALA A 431 -13.98 6.96 52.17
CA ALA A 431 -13.76 5.63 52.73
C ALA A 431 -15.02 4.76 52.61
N GLY A 432 -14.88 3.56 52.04
CA GLY A 432 -15.99 2.66 51.76
C GLY A 432 -16.61 2.79 50.37
N SER A 433 -16.05 3.64 49.49
CA SER A 433 -16.52 3.77 48.10
C SER A 433 -16.24 2.49 47.29
N ASP A 434 -17.09 2.25 46.27
CA ASP A 434 -16.87 1.17 45.29
C ASP A 434 -15.50 1.31 44.61
N PHE A 435 -15.00 2.53 44.41
CA PHE A 435 -13.68 2.76 43.81
C PHE A 435 -12.53 2.29 44.72
N LEU A 436 -12.57 2.59 46.01
CA LEU A 436 -11.51 2.19 46.92
C LEU A 436 -11.56 0.69 47.26
N GLU A 437 -12.76 0.12 47.40
CA GLU A 437 -12.94 -1.27 47.85
C GLU A 437 -13.01 -2.29 46.72
N GLN A 438 -13.50 -1.90 45.53
CA GLN A 438 -13.83 -2.83 44.44
C GLN A 438 -13.08 -2.54 43.13
N THR A 439 -11.96 -1.83 43.20
CA THR A 439 -11.08 -1.59 42.04
C THR A 439 -9.93 -2.59 41.99
N VAL A 440 -9.71 -3.16 40.80
CA VAL A 440 -8.55 -3.98 40.46
C VAL A 440 -7.71 -3.23 39.43
N ILE A 441 -6.40 -3.16 39.68
CA ILE A 441 -5.44 -2.53 38.78
C ILE A 441 -4.57 -3.64 38.17
N THR A 442 -4.41 -3.61 36.85
CA THR A 442 -3.54 -4.54 36.10
C THR A 442 -2.58 -3.78 35.19
N LEU A 443 -1.39 -4.34 34.97
CA LEU A 443 -0.39 -3.83 34.04
C LEU A 443 -0.23 -4.83 32.89
N ASN A 444 -0.49 -4.42 31.65
CA ASN A 444 -0.49 -5.30 30.47
C ASN A 444 -1.34 -6.57 30.69
N ASP A 445 -2.56 -6.39 31.19
CA ASP A 445 -3.53 -7.46 31.53
C ASP A 445 -3.04 -8.47 32.59
N LYS A 446 -2.00 -8.14 33.36
CA LYS A 446 -1.49 -8.98 34.46
C LYS A 446 -1.69 -8.29 35.81
N PRO A 447 -1.90 -9.06 36.89
CA PRO A 447 -1.89 -8.51 38.24
C PRO A 447 -0.59 -7.75 38.52
N LEU A 448 -0.69 -6.65 39.27
CA LEU A 448 0.49 -5.87 39.67
C LEU A 448 1.44 -6.72 40.52
N ASP A 449 2.74 -6.62 40.21
CA ASP A 449 3.79 -7.17 41.06
C ASP A 449 3.83 -6.42 42.41
N THR A 450 4.30 -7.11 43.44
CA THR A 450 4.64 -6.56 44.76
C THR A 450 5.54 -5.33 44.70
N ALA A 451 6.40 -5.20 43.68
CA ALA A 451 7.20 -4.00 43.45
C ALA A 451 6.35 -2.73 43.25
N TYR A 452 5.11 -2.87 42.75
CA TYR A 452 4.17 -1.78 42.51
C TYR A 452 3.12 -1.65 43.63
N ALA A 453 3.35 -2.21 44.82
CA ALA A 453 2.40 -2.15 45.94
C ALA A 453 1.90 -0.72 46.32
N PRO A 454 2.70 0.36 46.17
CA PRO A 454 2.19 1.72 46.40
C PRO A 454 1.14 2.17 45.37
N LEU A 455 1.11 1.57 44.17
CA LEU A 455 0.10 1.83 43.13
C LEU A 455 -1.22 1.12 43.48
N ASN A 456 -2.02 1.77 44.32
CA ASN A 456 -3.32 1.27 44.79
C ASN A 456 -4.46 2.25 44.48
N PRO A 457 -5.74 1.85 44.65
CA PRO A 457 -6.88 2.72 44.32
C PRO A 457 -6.89 4.06 45.08
N ALA A 458 -6.44 4.10 46.33
CA ALA A 458 -6.35 5.35 47.10
C ALA A 458 -5.31 6.31 46.51
N TYR A 459 -4.13 5.79 46.16
CA TYR A 459 -3.11 6.56 45.46
C TYR A 459 -3.62 7.08 44.11
N LEU A 460 -4.34 6.26 43.33
CA LEU A 460 -4.90 6.71 42.06
C LEU A 460 -5.96 7.80 42.24
N ALA A 461 -6.79 7.72 43.30
CA ALA A 461 -7.78 8.75 43.58
C ALA A 461 -7.10 10.10 43.88
N GLU A 462 -6.12 10.10 44.79
CA GLU A 462 -5.33 11.28 45.15
C GLU A 462 -4.59 11.85 43.92
N LEU A 463 -3.95 10.99 43.12
CA LEU A 463 -3.24 11.38 41.90
C LEU A 463 -4.16 12.11 40.89
N ILE A 464 -5.38 11.62 40.71
CA ILE A 464 -6.33 12.18 39.73
C ILE A 464 -6.88 13.52 40.21
N ASP A 465 -7.24 13.61 41.49
CA ASP A 465 -7.73 14.86 42.10
C ASP A 465 -6.64 15.94 42.11
N GLU A 466 -5.40 15.60 42.52
CA GLU A 466 -4.29 16.56 42.58
C GLU A 466 -3.89 17.12 41.21
N LEU A 467 -3.83 16.26 40.18
CA LEU A 467 -3.36 16.68 38.87
C LEU A 467 -4.42 17.45 38.08
N ASP A 468 -5.70 17.17 38.31
CA ASP A 468 -6.87 17.72 37.61
C ASP A 468 -6.61 18.01 36.11
N LEU A 469 -6.08 16.98 35.43
CA LEU A 469 -5.50 17.14 34.08
C LEU A 469 -6.53 17.67 33.08
N ARG A 470 -7.80 17.37 33.30
CA ARG A 470 -8.90 17.84 32.47
C ARG A 470 -9.09 19.36 32.58
N ALA A 471 -9.04 19.92 33.78
CA ALA A 471 -9.22 21.35 33.99
C ALA A 471 -8.01 22.15 33.46
N VAL A 472 -6.79 21.66 33.71
CA VAL A 472 -5.56 22.39 33.40
C VAL A 472 -5.17 22.31 31.91
N PHE A 473 -5.61 21.27 31.20
CA PHE A 473 -5.24 21.06 29.79
C PHE A 473 -5.58 22.27 28.89
N GLY A 474 -6.74 22.91 29.09
CA GLY A 474 -7.17 24.03 28.26
C GLY A 474 -6.20 25.21 28.30
N GLU A 475 -5.75 25.59 29.49
CA GLU A 475 -4.78 26.67 29.69
C GLU A 475 -3.40 26.29 29.14
N PHE A 476 -2.97 25.04 29.36
CA PHE A 476 -1.71 24.53 28.82
C PHE A 476 -1.68 24.55 27.30
N GLN A 477 -2.74 24.04 26.65
CA GLN A 477 -2.86 24.05 25.20
C GLN A 477 -2.90 25.48 24.65
N GLN A 478 -3.63 26.38 25.31
CA GLN A 478 -3.68 27.78 24.91
C GLN A 478 -2.30 28.44 24.98
N ALA A 479 -1.54 28.20 26.06
CA ALA A 479 -0.17 28.70 26.20
C ALA A 479 0.76 28.16 25.11
N ALA A 480 0.67 26.87 24.79
CA ALA A 480 1.45 26.25 23.72
C ALA A 480 1.11 26.84 22.33
N TYR A 481 -0.18 27.11 22.06
CA TYR A 481 -0.62 27.73 20.81
C TYR A 481 -0.25 29.22 20.71
N GLN A 482 -0.08 29.91 21.83
CA GLN A 482 0.34 31.32 21.85
C GLN A 482 1.85 31.50 21.56
N GLN A 483 2.65 30.44 21.63
CA GLN A 483 4.06 30.50 21.26
C GLN A 483 4.22 30.86 19.78
N GLU A 484 5.11 31.80 19.47
CA GLU A 484 5.29 32.32 18.11
C GLU A 484 5.61 31.21 17.09
N HIS A 485 6.49 30.28 17.47
CA HIS A 485 6.87 29.15 16.62
C HIS A 485 5.69 28.21 16.33
N SER A 486 4.87 27.89 17.34
CA SER A 486 3.64 27.09 17.17
C SER A 486 2.65 27.78 16.24
N GLN A 487 2.49 29.10 16.34
CA GLN A 487 1.63 29.85 15.43
C GLN A 487 2.15 29.81 13.99
N GLN A 488 3.46 29.93 13.77
CA GLN A 488 4.05 29.83 12.44
C GLN A 488 3.78 28.46 11.81
N LEU A 489 3.93 27.37 12.58
CA LEU A 489 3.66 26.02 12.10
C LEU A 489 2.17 25.76 11.87
N LEU A 490 1.27 26.24 12.74
CA LEU A 490 -0.18 26.17 12.53
C LEU A 490 -0.60 26.81 11.22
N ARG A 491 -0.04 28.00 10.91
CA ARG A 491 -0.30 28.71 9.66
C ARG A 491 0.25 27.94 8.46
N ALA A 492 1.47 27.42 8.57
CA ALA A 492 2.06 26.60 7.52
C ALA A 492 1.21 25.34 7.24
N LEU A 493 0.74 24.66 8.27
CA LEU A 493 -0.14 23.50 8.17
C LEU A 493 -1.49 23.86 7.55
N ALA A 494 -2.13 24.94 7.99
CA ALA A 494 -3.41 25.37 7.44
C ALA A 494 -3.27 25.73 5.94
N ARG A 495 -2.17 26.36 5.54
CA ARG A 495 -1.84 26.69 4.15
C ARG A 495 -1.60 25.46 3.28
N THR A 496 -0.79 24.50 3.73
CA THR A 496 -0.53 23.27 2.97
C THR A 496 -1.80 22.45 2.83
N ARG A 497 -2.63 22.40 3.89
CA ARG A 497 -3.95 21.77 3.88
C ARG A 497 -4.88 22.41 2.86
N LEU A 498 -5.03 23.73 2.90
CA LEU A 498 -5.86 24.49 1.98
C LEU A 498 -5.45 24.26 0.52
N THR A 499 -4.14 24.25 0.26
CA THR A 499 -3.58 24.05 -1.07
C THR A 499 -3.84 22.62 -1.58
N ALA A 500 -3.61 21.61 -0.74
CA ALA A 500 -3.86 20.20 -1.09
C ALA A 500 -5.35 19.93 -1.36
N GLN A 501 -6.24 20.45 -0.52
CA GLN A 501 -7.69 20.30 -0.70
C GLN A 501 -8.20 21.10 -1.90
N GLY A 502 -7.66 22.30 -2.14
CA GLY A 502 -8.00 23.10 -3.31
C GLY A 502 -7.58 22.43 -4.62
N TRP A 503 -6.38 21.82 -4.66
CA TRP A 503 -5.93 21.07 -5.83
C TRP A 503 -6.80 19.84 -6.09
N ALA A 504 -7.17 19.11 -5.03
CA ALA A 504 -8.11 18.00 -5.15
C ALA A 504 -9.48 18.47 -5.67
N ALA A 505 -9.98 19.62 -5.21
CA ALA A 505 -11.23 20.21 -5.68
C ALA A 505 -11.17 20.63 -7.16
N LYS A 506 -10.04 21.20 -7.61
CA LYS A 506 -9.76 21.47 -9.03
C LYS A 506 -9.81 20.17 -9.85
N MET A 507 -9.11 19.12 -9.42
CA MET A 507 -9.09 17.83 -10.12
C MET A 507 -10.47 17.15 -10.15
N GLN A 508 -11.28 17.35 -9.11
CA GLN A 508 -12.67 16.86 -9.04
C GLN A 508 -13.66 17.70 -9.87
N GLY A 509 -13.23 18.84 -10.42
CA GLY A 509 -14.10 19.77 -11.14
C GLY A 509 -15.08 20.55 -10.25
N HIS A 510 -14.86 20.59 -8.93
CA HIS A 510 -15.67 21.38 -8.00
C HIS A 510 -15.41 22.89 -8.14
N ILE A 511 -14.20 23.24 -8.57
CA ILE A 511 -13.77 24.61 -8.87
C ILE A 511 -12.96 24.60 -10.16
N GLN A 512 -12.92 25.74 -10.85
CA GLN A 512 -12.12 25.88 -12.07
C GLN A 512 -10.63 26.12 -11.74
N PRO A 513 -9.71 25.90 -12.69
CA PRO A 513 -8.29 26.22 -12.50
C PRO A 513 -8.04 27.68 -12.07
N GLU A 514 -8.80 28.64 -12.62
CA GLU A 514 -8.75 30.05 -12.24
C GLU A 514 -9.22 30.31 -10.80
N ASP A 515 -10.19 29.54 -10.32
CA ASP A 515 -10.68 29.62 -8.93
C ASP A 515 -9.58 29.15 -7.96
N PHE A 516 -8.90 28.06 -8.31
CA PHE A 516 -7.77 27.57 -7.52
C PHE A 516 -6.60 28.57 -7.52
N ALA A 517 -6.34 29.25 -8.63
CA ALA A 517 -5.29 30.27 -8.70
C ALA A 517 -5.52 31.41 -7.69
N ILE A 518 -6.77 31.86 -7.53
CA ILE A 518 -7.16 32.86 -6.52
C ILE A 518 -6.84 32.36 -5.12
N VAL A 519 -7.26 31.13 -4.79
CA VAL A 519 -7.00 30.52 -3.47
C VAL A 519 -5.50 30.38 -3.23
N ALA A 520 -4.74 29.86 -4.20
CA ALA A 520 -3.31 29.63 -4.08
C ALA A 520 -2.53 30.94 -3.87
N GLN A 521 -2.91 32.01 -4.57
CA GLN A 521 -2.28 33.33 -4.46
C GLN A 521 -2.54 33.96 -3.07
N LEU A 522 -3.77 33.87 -2.56
CA LEU A 522 -4.13 34.39 -1.23
C LEU A 522 -3.60 33.51 -0.09
N ALA A 523 -3.44 32.20 -0.31
CA ALA A 523 -2.89 31.26 0.67
C ALA A 523 -1.36 31.35 0.80
N SER A 524 -0.67 31.66 -0.30
CA SER A 524 0.78 31.79 -0.36
C SER A 524 1.15 33.10 -1.06
N PRO A 525 0.98 34.26 -0.41
CA PRO A 525 1.41 35.53 -0.99
C PRO A 525 2.94 35.49 -1.12
N THR A 526 3.45 35.18 -2.32
CA THR A 526 4.85 35.41 -2.64
C THR A 526 5.18 36.88 -2.37
N LEU A 527 6.43 37.17 -1.98
CA LEU A 527 6.95 38.51 -1.67
C LEU A 527 6.88 39.55 -2.83
N GLY A 528 6.05 39.33 -3.85
CA GLY A 528 5.76 40.25 -4.95
C GLY A 528 4.26 40.37 -5.21
N ALA A 529 3.79 41.62 -5.14
CA ALA A 529 2.46 42.14 -5.51
C ALA A 529 1.24 41.25 -5.17
N SER A 530 0.69 41.41 -3.97
CA SER A 530 -0.70 41.03 -3.70
C SER A 530 -1.60 41.80 -4.66
N ASP A 531 -2.41 41.10 -5.44
CA ASP A 531 -3.42 41.74 -6.28
C ASP A 531 -4.43 42.42 -5.34
N PRO A 532 -4.56 43.77 -5.36
CA PRO A 532 -5.47 44.49 -4.47
C PRO A 532 -6.95 44.15 -4.74
N ALA A 533 -7.26 43.51 -5.88
CA ALA A 533 -8.59 43.01 -6.19
C ALA A 533 -8.93 41.71 -5.45
N LEU A 534 -7.94 41.02 -4.86
CA LEU A 534 -8.14 39.77 -4.15
C LEU A 534 -8.23 40.03 -2.65
N CYS A 535 -9.26 39.49 -2.00
CA CYS A 535 -9.37 39.51 -0.55
C CYS A 535 -9.86 38.17 0.00
N VAL A 536 -9.55 37.93 1.26
CA VAL A 536 -10.07 36.79 2.02
C VAL A 536 -10.95 37.32 3.15
N GLN A 537 -12.09 36.68 3.32
CA GLN A 537 -13.12 37.09 4.26
C GLN A 537 -13.55 35.90 5.10
N GLN A 538 -13.81 36.15 6.37
CA GLN A 538 -14.44 35.17 7.25
C GLN A 538 -15.96 35.36 7.22
N ILE A 539 -16.71 34.25 7.23
CA ILE A 539 -18.16 34.31 7.20
C ILE A 539 -18.71 34.44 8.63
N ARG A 540 -19.64 35.37 8.83
CA ARG A 540 -20.41 35.52 10.06
C ARG A 540 -21.87 35.23 9.78
N LEU A 541 -22.48 34.41 10.64
CA LEU A 541 -23.89 34.05 10.57
C LEU A 541 -24.69 34.70 11.69
N ASN A 542 -25.94 35.06 11.41
CA ASN A 542 -26.90 35.60 12.38
C ASN A 542 -26.35 36.81 13.19
N GLY A 543 -25.51 37.64 12.57
CA GLY A 543 -24.95 38.87 13.15
C GLY A 543 -23.86 38.69 14.22
N ASN A 544 -23.76 37.55 14.90
CA ASN A 544 -22.82 37.31 16.02
C ASN A 544 -21.96 36.04 15.88
N ASN A 545 -22.36 35.06 15.08
CA ASN A 545 -21.68 33.77 15.00
C ASN A 545 -20.58 33.79 13.93
N VAL A 546 -19.34 34.07 14.34
CA VAL A 546 -18.18 34.00 13.45
C VAL A 546 -17.83 32.55 13.16
N MET A 547 -17.75 32.17 11.89
CA MET A 547 -17.46 30.79 11.48
C MET A 547 -15.95 30.56 11.42
N ALA A 548 -15.43 29.74 12.33
CA ALA A 548 -13.99 29.47 12.44
C ALA A 548 -13.41 28.69 11.23
N ARG A 549 -14.22 27.91 10.53
CA ARG A 549 -13.79 27.00 9.44
C ARG A 549 -14.43 27.30 8.10
N LEU A 550 -15.11 28.45 7.97
CA LEU A 550 -15.80 28.86 6.76
C LEU A 550 -15.26 30.21 6.27
N LEU A 551 -14.51 30.15 5.16
CA LEU A 551 -13.88 31.31 4.53
C LEU A 551 -14.45 31.58 3.15
N ALA A 552 -14.32 32.81 2.70
CA ALA A 552 -14.64 33.25 1.35
C ALA A 552 -13.43 33.98 0.74
N PHE A 553 -12.90 33.43 -0.35
CA PHE A 553 -11.86 34.06 -1.16
C PHE A 553 -12.55 34.79 -2.29
N ARG A 554 -12.32 36.09 -2.43
CA ARG A 554 -13.06 36.94 -3.34
C ARG A 554 -12.13 37.65 -4.30
N LYS A 555 -12.55 37.75 -5.55
CA LYS A 555 -12.00 38.64 -6.57
C LYS A 555 -12.99 39.76 -6.85
N LEU A 556 -12.50 41.00 -6.84
CA LEU A 556 -13.26 42.20 -7.14
C LEU A 556 -12.98 42.68 -8.57
N ASP A 557 -14.00 43.24 -9.22
CA ASP A 557 -13.85 43.93 -10.50
C ASP A 557 -13.23 45.34 -10.30
N ALA A 558 -12.92 46.02 -11.40
CA ALA A 558 -12.37 47.38 -11.37
C ALA A 558 -13.29 48.43 -10.72
N GLN A 559 -14.57 48.09 -10.48
CA GLN A 559 -15.55 48.94 -9.79
C GLN A 559 -15.75 48.52 -8.31
N GLY A 560 -14.98 47.55 -7.81
CA GLY A 560 -15.05 47.03 -6.45
C GLY A 560 -16.25 46.10 -6.20
N ARG A 561 -16.88 45.55 -7.25
CA ARG A 561 -17.96 44.57 -7.12
C ARG A 561 -17.40 43.15 -7.18
N THR A 562 -18.08 42.20 -6.56
CA THR A 562 -17.68 40.78 -6.62
C THR A 562 -17.70 40.28 -8.07
N GLU A 563 -16.53 39.88 -8.57
CA GLU A 563 -16.36 39.20 -9.86
C GLU A 563 -16.42 37.68 -9.66
N ARG A 564 -15.78 37.16 -8.60
CA ARG A 564 -15.74 35.73 -8.28
C ARG A 564 -15.62 35.51 -6.79
N LEU A 565 -16.24 34.46 -6.27
CA LEU A 565 -16.29 34.12 -4.85
C LEU A 565 -16.09 32.62 -4.65
N ILE A 566 -15.04 32.22 -3.95
CA ILE A 566 -14.72 30.83 -3.63
C ILE A 566 -14.91 30.62 -2.14
N MET A 567 -15.95 29.88 -1.78
CA MET A 567 -16.19 29.45 -0.41
C MET A 567 -15.36 28.21 -0.10
N VAL A 568 -14.68 28.25 1.05
CA VAL A 568 -13.90 27.15 1.60
C VAL A 568 -14.48 26.75 2.94
N ALA A 569 -15.02 25.53 3.01
CA ALA A 569 -15.62 24.93 4.19
C ALA A 569 -14.73 23.80 4.72
N MET A 570 -13.77 24.14 5.56
CA MET A 570 -12.76 23.20 6.07
C MET A 570 -13.45 22.17 6.98
N ASP A 571 -13.19 20.87 6.76
CA ASP A 571 -13.84 19.76 7.50
C ASP A 571 -15.35 19.61 7.30
N ALA A 572 -15.95 20.32 6.33
CA ALA A 572 -17.37 20.15 6.03
C ALA A 572 -17.65 18.78 5.40
N PRO A 573 -18.81 18.16 5.70
CA PRO A 573 -19.24 16.99 4.96
C PRO A 573 -19.54 17.35 3.50
N GLY A 574 -19.01 16.58 2.56
CA GLY A 574 -19.22 16.81 1.13
C GLY A 574 -18.09 17.64 0.49
N GLN A 575 -18.46 18.65 -0.29
CA GLN A 575 -17.52 19.45 -1.11
C GLN A 575 -16.93 20.61 -0.29
N PRO A 576 -15.62 20.60 0.02
CA PRO A 576 -15.00 21.66 0.83
C PRO A 576 -14.79 22.97 0.08
N PHE A 577 -14.83 22.95 -1.27
CA PHE A 577 -14.67 24.13 -2.11
C PHE A 577 -15.88 24.29 -3.01
N LYS A 578 -16.43 25.50 -3.06
CA LYS A 578 -17.50 25.88 -4.00
C LYS A 578 -17.25 27.29 -4.51
N ALA A 579 -17.43 27.50 -5.81
CA ALA A 579 -17.27 28.79 -6.44
C ALA A 579 -18.62 29.38 -6.88
N PHE A 580 -18.76 30.69 -6.78
CA PHE A 580 -19.96 31.47 -7.04
C PHE A 580 -19.61 32.77 -7.76
N ASP A 581 -20.56 33.31 -8.52
CA ASP A 581 -20.42 34.61 -9.19
C ASP A 581 -21.01 35.75 -8.35
N THR A 582 -21.84 35.43 -7.36
CA THR A 582 -22.54 36.44 -6.54
C THR A 582 -22.67 36.02 -5.08
N GLU A 583 -22.75 37.01 -4.19
CA GLU A 583 -23.00 36.77 -2.76
C GLU A 583 -24.36 36.08 -2.51
N THR A 584 -25.37 36.37 -3.34
CA THR A 584 -26.70 35.76 -3.26
C THR A 584 -26.64 34.25 -3.47
N GLN A 585 -25.81 33.77 -4.40
CA GLN A 585 -25.63 32.33 -4.62
C GLN A 585 -25.00 31.66 -3.40
N LEU A 586 -23.97 32.28 -2.80
CA LEU A 586 -23.36 31.78 -1.57
C LEU A 586 -24.38 31.76 -0.42
N LEU A 587 -25.17 32.83 -0.25
CA LEU A 587 -26.23 32.89 0.75
C LEU A 587 -27.23 31.74 0.59
N HIS A 588 -27.69 31.48 -0.63
CA HIS A 588 -28.61 30.37 -0.90
C HIS A 588 -27.99 29.01 -0.59
N GLU A 589 -26.70 28.81 -0.88
CA GLU A 589 -25.99 27.59 -0.54
C GLU A 589 -25.95 27.37 0.98
N VAL A 590 -25.51 28.38 1.74
CA VAL A 590 -25.42 28.30 3.21
C VAL A 590 -26.79 28.14 3.86
N VAL A 591 -27.83 28.80 3.35
CA VAL A 591 -29.22 28.58 3.79
C VAL A 591 -29.66 27.15 3.46
N GLY A 592 -29.30 26.62 2.29
CA GLY A 592 -29.59 25.24 1.89
C GLY A 592 -28.98 24.19 2.83
N TRP A 593 -27.86 24.49 3.47
CA TRP A 593 -27.23 23.60 4.46
C TRP A 593 -28.11 23.33 5.68
N SER A 594 -29.02 24.23 6.03
CA SER A 594 -29.98 24.03 7.12
C SER A 594 -30.90 22.81 6.92
N ALA A 595 -31.10 22.38 5.66
CA ALA A 595 -31.90 21.20 5.36
C ALA A 595 -31.14 19.88 5.60
N SER A 596 -29.82 19.91 5.77
CA SER A 596 -28.98 18.73 6.01
C SER A 596 -28.55 18.65 7.48
N PRO A 597 -28.87 17.56 8.20
CA PRO A 597 -28.44 17.38 9.59
C PRO A 597 -26.91 17.40 9.75
N SER A 598 -26.16 16.86 8.78
CA SER A 598 -24.69 16.82 8.85
C SER A 598 -24.06 18.19 8.66
N MET A 599 -24.61 19.01 7.75
CA MET A 599 -24.14 20.39 7.54
C MET A 599 -24.57 21.31 8.69
N THR A 600 -25.77 21.10 9.25
CA THR A 600 -26.24 21.83 10.43
C THR A 600 -25.33 21.58 11.63
N ALA A 601 -24.99 20.31 11.89
CA ALA A 601 -24.01 19.96 12.92
C ALA A 601 -22.64 20.62 12.65
N TYR A 602 -22.18 20.64 11.40
CA TYR A 602 -20.95 21.32 11.01
C TYR A 602 -20.96 22.83 11.30
N LEU A 603 -22.08 23.53 11.08
CA LEU A 603 -22.22 24.94 11.41
C LEU A 603 -22.24 25.18 12.92
N LEU A 604 -22.94 24.33 13.68
CA LEU A 604 -23.00 24.43 15.16
C LEU A 604 -21.67 24.11 15.84
N ASP A 605 -20.88 23.20 15.28
CA ASP A 605 -19.56 22.83 15.82
C ASP A 605 -18.52 23.95 15.74
N GLN A 606 -18.82 25.02 14.99
CA GLN A 606 -17.93 26.18 14.84
C GLN A 606 -18.18 27.31 15.83
N VAL A 607 -19.28 27.24 16.59
CA VAL A 607 -19.64 28.27 17.58
C VAL A 607 -19.50 27.76 19.01
N GLU A 608 -19.31 28.69 19.93
CA GLU A 608 -19.26 28.40 21.36
C GLU A 608 -20.52 27.67 21.84
N VAL A 609 -20.37 26.77 22.81
CA VAL A 609 -21.46 25.91 23.31
C VAL A 609 -22.66 26.73 23.80
N SER A 610 -22.42 27.91 24.38
CA SER A 610 -23.44 28.85 24.84
C SER A 610 -24.30 29.43 23.71
N ALA A 611 -23.73 29.61 22.51
CA ALA A 611 -24.39 30.20 21.34
C ALA A 611 -25.14 29.18 20.45
N ARG A 612 -24.84 27.87 20.62
CA ARG A 612 -25.42 26.79 19.80
C ARG A 612 -26.95 26.74 19.81
N PRO A 613 -27.66 26.87 20.96
CA PRO A 613 -29.13 26.76 20.97
C PRO A 613 -29.82 27.84 20.13
N GLU A 614 -29.30 29.06 20.14
CA GLU A 614 -29.85 30.17 19.35
C GLU A 614 -29.67 29.92 17.85
N LEU A 615 -28.46 29.54 17.43
CA LEU A 615 -28.16 29.25 16.04
C LEU A 615 -28.96 28.03 15.53
N GLU A 616 -29.09 26.99 16.34
CA GLU A 616 -29.87 25.80 16.01
C GLU A 616 -31.35 26.12 15.76
N GLN A 617 -31.93 27.00 16.59
CA GLN A 617 -33.31 27.47 16.40
C GLN A 617 -33.47 28.21 15.07
N LYS A 618 -32.51 29.08 14.72
CA LYS A 618 -32.52 29.82 13.44
C LYS A 618 -32.35 28.90 12.23
N LEU A 619 -31.41 27.95 12.28
CA LEU A 619 -31.20 26.97 11.21
C LEU A 619 -32.45 26.09 11.03
N SER A 620 -33.08 25.66 12.13
CA SER A 620 -34.34 24.89 12.07
C SER A 620 -35.48 25.69 11.41
N ALA A 621 -35.56 27.00 11.68
CA ALA A 621 -36.54 27.87 11.02
C ALA A 621 -36.26 28.02 9.51
N LEU A 622 -34.98 28.12 9.11
CA LEU A 622 -34.57 28.20 7.71
C LEU A 622 -34.83 26.91 6.94
N ALA A 623 -34.68 25.75 7.60
CA ALA A 623 -34.98 24.46 7.01
C ALA A 623 -36.47 24.32 6.65
N LEU A 624 -37.36 24.91 7.46
CA LEU A 624 -38.80 24.95 7.21
C LEU A 624 -39.19 26.05 6.20
N LYS A 625 -38.54 27.22 6.29
CA LYS A 625 -38.80 28.37 5.45
C LYS A 625 -37.48 29.06 5.08
N PRO A 626 -36.94 28.85 3.85
CA PRO A 626 -35.63 29.37 3.44
C PRO A 626 -35.70 30.85 3.06
N GLN A 627 -36.14 31.69 4.00
CA GLN A 627 -36.17 33.15 3.90
C GLN A 627 -35.27 33.72 4.99
N PRO A 628 -33.97 33.90 4.72
CA PRO A 628 -33.06 34.49 5.69
C PRO A 628 -33.41 35.95 5.98
N GLU A 629 -33.10 36.38 7.20
CA GLU A 629 -33.06 37.81 7.54
C GLU A 629 -31.96 38.50 6.73
N LYS A 630 -32.09 39.80 6.50
CA LYS A 630 -31.19 40.57 5.62
C LYS A 630 -29.72 40.46 6.03
N ASP A 631 -29.46 40.35 7.33
CA ASP A 631 -28.12 40.30 7.92
C ASP A 631 -27.72 38.88 8.36
N PHE A 632 -28.40 37.84 7.81
CA PHE A 632 -28.09 36.46 8.16
C PHE A 632 -26.66 36.06 7.80
N LEU A 633 -26.11 36.55 6.68
CA LEU A 633 -24.75 36.29 6.24
C LEU A 633 -23.99 37.59 6.05
N GLN A 634 -22.84 37.70 6.70
CA GLN A 634 -21.95 38.87 6.63
C GLN A 634 -20.51 38.41 6.40
N PHE A 635 -19.72 39.29 5.80
CA PHE A 635 -18.30 39.07 5.55
C PHE A 635 -17.45 39.94 6.48
N ILE A 636 -16.39 39.37 7.03
CA ILE A 636 -15.37 40.07 7.82
C ILE A 636 -14.09 40.07 7.00
N ASP A 637 -13.62 41.24 6.60
CA ASP A 637 -12.39 41.39 5.83
C ASP A 637 -11.15 41.05 6.66
N HIS A 638 -10.23 40.29 6.07
CA HIS A 638 -8.94 39.99 6.63
C HIS A 638 -7.81 40.40 5.67
N PRO A 639 -6.67 40.90 6.19
CA PRO A 639 -5.56 41.33 5.36
C PRO A 639 -4.87 40.17 4.63
N ASP A 640 -4.93 38.96 5.17
CA ASP A 640 -4.32 37.77 4.61
C ASP A 640 -5.04 36.48 5.07
N CYS A 641 -4.71 35.35 4.44
CA CYS A 641 -5.29 34.07 4.78
C CYS A 641 -4.87 33.61 6.19
N GLU A 642 -3.70 34.03 6.67
CA GLU A 642 -3.17 33.66 7.98
C GLU A 642 -3.97 34.27 9.15
N THR A 643 -4.47 35.48 8.98
CA THR A 643 -5.32 36.19 9.94
C THR A 643 -6.75 35.67 9.90
N ALA A 644 -7.24 35.29 8.72
CA ALA A 644 -8.56 34.68 8.57
C ALA A 644 -8.67 33.27 9.18
N LEU A 645 -7.55 32.55 9.31
CA LEU A 645 -7.46 31.18 9.85
C LEU A 645 -7.11 31.12 11.36
N ARG A 646 -6.96 32.27 12.04
CA ARG A 646 -6.87 32.36 13.50
C ARG A 646 -8.26 32.29 14.13
#